data_AF-A4I888-F1
#
_entry.id   AF-A4I888-F1
#
_cell.length_a   1.000
_cell.length_b   1.000
_cell.length_c   1.000
_cell.angle_alpha   90.00
_cell.angle_beta   90.00
_cell.angle_gamma   90.00
#
_symmetry.space_group_name_H-M   'P 1'
#
loop_
_entity.id
_entity.type
_entity.pdbx_description
1 polymer ?
#
loop_
_entity_poly.entity_id
_entity_poly.type
_entity_poly.pdbx_seq_one_letter_code
_entity_poly.pdbx_strand_id
1 'polypeptide(L)'
;MLAELGGPGRTGAASPPLSSSSRTAKSRKQRRKHHVQQVVGKDVAERAKSMTDAEWESVPMADKHAFTKYMSKLLREHPTEATEQQRRRYFETTMADPRDLDPSRTVRDEFERLKMGLPVQLKDPQRSLGVSQAIFEAGDASLFDPDKVDALEDAMVQIKQVFTDYVRQRREGVSTETARRKLANMLADLNVETQRHLSHMFKYAEERVRQEAREERKRQLSELQRLRRLVSSPTRHRTSPSSEPSAPTPSTGASVPEGGACPSTSCSAVDAGLGADHDTFSPSPAALAKTKKRAALSRSLGKALGLELSVVESLITELEAQEKFMQFCEVFARLTVSQGFRHGPEDERLDAYTESLRRLYSVDANKLSTLDVVQYLAAKEEAHPVDWAKRWYERLVRIPLEHTTEYKRLEAIRDGDTAALELQARVAREADAPVSAGHEAAMQAERAAAGGRTQQAVRLVEKMFMRPDDPRLKSLHERRLRYIAYLQMERQIAQARENAKIFEGVEATAEAAECRKLYAQLMERKQRLAALGDSVNSSAASTTEAGGTESMGGSAAATSGDVATAVAATAGNANVFEQDAEAAALFEQIGRITQSVIRTYSRETRRRSKAAAKAEVFTRVMQQVGLTNADGSRAGRAEELQRLLQAKKDKVAQRLLNVLEADVKSDLEWLDAMDEAERPPLLPIPEGMSYVSAADVQAWKEVRDADKALSADPFRKNKKRFQPQLFGQQWQLPDKPLLFWGTGTRAVQQALEHAADDAERRRRGEPLAPPYPCPENPWGWRLVKDVLDD
;
A
#
# COMPACT_ATOMS: atom_id res chain seq x y z
N MET A 1 -21.86 -41.28 -44.70
CA MET A 1 -20.49 -41.51 -45.22
C MET A 1 -19.61 -41.83 -44.01
N LEU A 2 -19.15 -43.03 -43.69
CA LEU A 2 -19.10 -44.39 -44.23
C LEU A 2 -19.46 -45.33 -43.03
N ALA A 3 -20.45 -46.22 -43.13
CA ALA A 3 -20.35 -47.63 -43.56
C ALA A 3 -19.66 -48.53 -42.50
N GLU A 4 -20.39 -49.41 -41.80
CA GLU A 4 -20.72 -50.81 -42.17
C GLU A 4 -19.85 -51.78 -41.34
N LEU A 5 -20.39 -52.61 -40.46
CA LEU A 5 -20.66 -54.06 -40.61
C LEU A 5 -20.87 -54.58 -39.16
N GLY A 6 -21.75 -55.50 -38.78
CA GLY A 6 -22.72 -56.36 -39.43
C GLY A 6 -23.47 -57.07 -38.28
N GLY A 7 -24.78 -57.29 -38.45
CA GLY A 7 -25.68 -57.85 -37.42
C GLY A 7 -25.60 -59.39 -37.29
N PRO A 8 -26.75 -60.07 -37.21
CA PRO A 8 -27.79 -59.95 -36.18
C PRO A 8 -28.22 -61.34 -35.67
N GLY A 9 -28.99 -61.42 -34.57
CA GLY A 9 -29.54 -62.73 -34.18
C GLY A 9 -30.48 -62.77 -32.99
N ARG A 10 -31.78 -62.79 -33.29
CA ARG A 10 -32.88 -63.43 -32.56
C ARG A 10 -33.43 -62.77 -31.28
N THR A 11 -34.42 -61.93 -31.55
CA THR A 11 -35.79 -61.90 -30.98
C THR A 11 -36.22 -63.08 -30.08
N GLY A 12 -36.85 -62.74 -28.95
CA GLY A 12 -37.68 -63.66 -28.16
C GLY A 12 -38.37 -62.90 -27.03
N ALA A 13 -39.56 -62.36 -27.31
CA ALA A 13 -40.42 -61.66 -26.38
C ALA A 13 -41.06 -62.61 -25.35
N ALA A 14 -41.11 -62.20 -24.08
CA ALA A 14 -42.16 -62.57 -23.12
C ALA A 14 -42.05 -61.71 -21.84
N SER A 15 -43.06 -60.89 -21.58
CA SER A 15 -43.37 -60.34 -20.24
C SER A 15 -44.04 -61.42 -19.36
N PRO A 16 -44.54 -61.07 -18.16
CA PRO A 16 -43.96 -61.07 -16.81
C PRO A 16 -44.46 -62.31 -15.98
N PRO A 17 -44.16 -62.54 -14.66
CA PRO A 17 -44.83 -61.83 -13.54
C PRO A 17 -44.05 -61.79 -12.18
N LEU A 18 -44.63 -61.11 -11.19
CA LEU A 18 -44.31 -61.23 -9.76
C LEU A 18 -44.42 -62.69 -9.30
N SER A 19 -43.43 -63.22 -8.56
CA SER A 19 -43.53 -64.49 -7.83
C SER A 19 -42.61 -64.52 -6.61
N SER A 20 -43.26 -64.69 -5.46
CA SER A 20 -42.71 -65.15 -4.19
C SER A 20 -42.07 -66.53 -4.33
N SER A 21 -40.92 -66.79 -3.70
CA SER A 21 -40.56 -68.17 -3.33
C SER A 21 -39.43 -68.30 -2.29
N SER A 22 -39.79 -69.05 -1.24
CA SER A 22 -38.96 -70.00 -0.49
C SER A 22 -37.67 -69.54 0.20
N ARG A 23 -37.77 -69.25 1.51
CA ARG A 23 -36.69 -69.52 2.46
C ARG A 23 -36.54 -71.04 2.60
N THR A 24 -35.66 -71.65 1.81
CA THR A 24 -35.19 -73.02 2.04
C THR A 24 -34.37 -73.06 3.33
N ALA A 25 -34.73 -73.95 4.26
CA ALA A 25 -34.04 -74.15 5.52
C ALA A 25 -32.55 -74.48 5.28
N LYS A 26 -31.64 -73.61 5.73
CA LYS A 26 -30.18 -73.83 5.64
C LYS A 26 -29.81 -75.12 6.37
N SER A 27 -29.20 -76.06 5.64
CA SER A 27 -28.66 -77.33 6.17
C SER A 27 -27.81 -77.13 7.43
N ARG A 28 -27.82 -78.08 8.38
CA ARG A 28 -27.05 -78.05 9.64
C ARG A 28 -25.55 -77.78 9.42
N LYS A 29 -24.98 -78.28 8.31
CA LYS A 29 -23.59 -77.98 7.89
C LYS A 29 -23.41 -76.50 7.53
N GLN A 30 -24.37 -75.90 6.86
CA GLN A 30 -24.35 -74.48 6.48
C GLN A 30 -24.57 -73.56 7.68
N ARG A 31 -25.44 -73.94 8.64
CA ARG A 31 -25.57 -73.23 9.93
C ARG A 31 -24.27 -73.27 10.74
N ARG A 32 -23.59 -74.42 10.83
CA ARG A 32 -22.28 -74.51 11.51
C ARG A 32 -21.20 -73.65 10.82
N LYS A 33 -21.06 -73.73 9.50
CA LYS A 33 -20.09 -72.87 8.75
C LYS A 33 -20.39 -71.38 8.95
N HIS A 34 -21.65 -70.98 8.89
CA HIS A 34 -22.06 -69.59 9.12
C HIS A 34 -21.80 -69.14 10.56
N HIS A 35 -22.07 -69.99 11.56
CA HIS A 35 -21.81 -69.66 12.95
C HIS A 35 -20.31 -69.46 13.22
N VAL A 36 -19.46 -70.38 12.73
CA VAL A 36 -18.00 -70.23 12.88
C VAL A 36 -17.48 -69.01 12.13
N GLN A 37 -17.89 -68.78 10.88
CA GLN A 37 -17.35 -67.66 10.09
C GLN A 37 -17.86 -66.28 10.52
N GLN A 38 -19.15 -66.13 10.86
CA GLN A 38 -19.73 -64.82 11.16
C GLN A 38 -19.83 -64.50 12.63
N VAL A 39 -20.03 -65.48 13.52
CA VAL A 39 -20.18 -65.20 14.96
C VAL A 39 -18.81 -65.26 15.63
N VAL A 40 -18.18 -66.44 15.63
CA VAL A 40 -16.86 -66.63 16.25
C VAL A 40 -15.81 -65.72 15.59
N GLY A 41 -15.78 -65.66 14.24
CA GLY A 41 -14.84 -64.81 13.53
C GLY A 41 -15.00 -63.31 13.80
N LYS A 42 -16.24 -62.83 13.98
CA LYS A 42 -16.53 -61.43 14.33
C LYS A 42 -16.17 -61.12 15.78
N ASP A 43 -16.50 -62.01 16.71
CA ASP A 43 -16.21 -61.83 18.13
C ASP A 43 -14.69 -61.81 18.39
N VAL A 44 -13.93 -62.67 17.69
CA VAL A 44 -12.45 -62.64 17.75
C VAL A 44 -11.92 -61.35 17.11
N ALA A 45 -12.52 -60.86 16.01
CA ALA A 45 -12.10 -59.61 15.37
C ALA A 45 -12.36 -58.39 16.26
N GLU A 46 -13.46 -58.34 17.00
CA GLU A 46 -13.74 -57.27 17.96
C GLU A 46 -12.75 -57.29 19.14
N ARG A 47 -12.46 -58.48 19.71
CA ARG A 47 -11.44 -58.62 20.76
C ARG A 47 -10.04 -58.24 20.27
N ALA A 48 -9.70 -58.61 19.03
CA ALA A 48 -8.39 -58.32 18.44
C ALA A 48 -8.07 -56.82 18.32
N LYS A 49 -9.08 -55.92 18.38
CA LYS A 49 -8.86 -54.47 18.34
C LYS A 49 -8.05 -53.94 19.53
N SER A 50 -8.13 -54.61 20.68
CA SER A 50 -7.49 -54.18 21.93
C SER A 50 -6.54 -55.22 22.54
N MET A 51 -6.34 -56.37 21.89
CA MET A 51 -5.51 -57.44 22.43
C MET A 51 -4.00 -57.19 22.26
N THR A 52 -3.26 -57.49 23.32
CA THR A 52 -1.79 -57.49 23.34
C THR A 52 -1.21 -58.67 22.54
N ASP A 53 0.09 -58.60 22.21
CA ASP A 53 0.78 -59.65 21.43
C ASP A 53 0.74 -61.01 22.14
N ALA A 54 0.95 -61.04 23.46
CA ALA A 54 0.86 -62.26 24.28
C ALA A 54 -0.56 -62.85 24.31
N GLU A 55 -1.59 -62.00 24.42
CA GLU A 55 -2.98 -62.46 24.35
C GLU A 55 -3.31 -63.04 22.98
N TRP A 56 -2.79 -62.46 21.89
CA TRP A 56 -3.02 -62.98 20.53
C TRP A 56 -2.37 -64.34 20.29
N GLU A 57 -1.16 -64.56 20.81
CA GLU A 57 -0.50 -65.86 20.74
C GLU A 57 -1.32 -66.96 21.43
N SER A 58 -1.99 -66.63 22.54
CA SER A 58 -2.82 -67.56 23.31
C SER A 58 -4.16 -67.96 22.65
N VAL A 59 -4.60 -67.27 21.60
CA VAL A 59 -5.88 -67.57 20.93
C VAL A 59 -5.80 -68.92 20.18
N PRO A 60 -6.76 -69.84 20.40
CA PRO A 60 -6.79 -71.13 19.71
C PRO A 60 -6.76 -70.99 18.18
N MET A 61 -6.05 -71.91 17.50
CA MET A 61 -5.94 -71.87 16.03
C MET A 61 -7.29 -71.95 15.31
N ALA A 62 -8.30 -72.60 15.90
CA ALA A 62 -9.66 -72.64 15.34
C ALA A 62 -10.30 -71.24 15.28
N ASP A 63 -10.08 -70.41 16.31
CA ASP A 63 -10.58 -69.04 16.41
C ASP A 63 -9.79 -68.11 15.50
N LYS A 64 -8.47 -68.29 15.38
CA LYS A 64 -7.63 -67.60 14.39
C LYS A 64 -8.08 -67.91 12.95
N HIS A 65 -8.48 -69.15 12.65
CA HIS A 65 -9.06 -69.51 11.35
C HIS A 65 -10.46 -68.92 11.11
N ALA A 66 -11.27 -68.77 12.15
CA ALA A 66 -12.55 -68.06 12.06
C ALA A 66 -12.35 -66.55 11.81
N PHE A 67 -11.41 -65.94 12.55
CA PHE A 67 -10.99 -64.55 12.40
C PHE A 67 -10.46 -64.24 10.99
N THR A 68 -9.54 -65.06 10.47
CA THR A 68 -8.97 -64.86 9.13
C THR A 68 -10.04 -64.94 8.04
N LYS A 69 -11.00 -65.85 8.14
CA LYS A 69 -12.13 -65.91 7.21
C LYS A 69 -13.02 -64.67 7.30
N TYR A 70 -13.31 -64.19 8.52
CA TYR A 70 -14.08 -62.96 8.72
C TYR A 70 -13.34 -61.73 8.17
N MET A 71 -12.06 -61.55 8.53
CA MET A 71 -11.23 -60.43 8.10
C MET A 71 -10.97 -60.43 6.59
N SER A 72 -10.77 -61.59 5.97
CA SER A 72 -10.63 -61.66 4.50
C SER A 72 -11.88 -61.17 3.76
N LYS A 73 -13.06 -61.34 4.38
CA LYS A 73 -14.32 -60.83 3.86
C LYS A 73 -14.47 -59.34 4.15
N LEU A 74 -14.17 -58.91 5.38
CA LEU A 74 -14.21 -57.50 5.79
C LEU A 74 -13.27 -56.63 4.94
N LEU A 75 -12.02 -57.05 4.75
CA LEU A 75 -11.03 -56.31 3.94
C LEU A 75 -11.38 -56.27 2.46
N ARG A 76 -12.17 -57.23 1.97
CA ARG A 76 -12.65 -57.27 0.58
C ARG A 76 -13.89 -56.40 0.36
N GLU A 77 -14.77 -56.31 1.35
CA GLU A 77 -16.05 -55.57 1.26
C GLU A 77 -15.95 -54.13 1.79
N HIS A 78 -15.29 -53.92 2.94
CA HIS A 78 -15.17 -52.65 3.67
C HIS A 78 -13.77 -52.51 4.29
N PRO A 79 -12.72 -52.24 3.49
CA PRO A 79 -11.36 -52.13 4.02
C PRO A 79 -11.22 -51.03 5.09
N THR A 80 -12.03 -49.97 5.01
CA THR A 80 -12.06 -48.83 5.93
C THR A 80 -12.51 -49.17 7.36
N GLU A 81 -13.26 -50.26 7.56
CA GLU A 81 -13.78 -50.66 8.88
C GLU A 81 -12.75 -51.44 9.71
N ALA A 82 -11.70 -51.96 9.08
CA ALA A 82 -10.65 -52.72 9.75
C ALA A 82 -9.61 -51.79 10.42
N THR A 83 -9.46 -51.89 11.74
CA THR A 83 -8.42 -51.16 12.48
C THR A 83 -7.03 -51.65 12.13
N GLU A 84 -6.01 -50.80 12.32
CA GLU A 84 -4.61 -51.16 12.05
C GLU A 84 -4.16 -52.41 12.84
N GLN A 85 -4.61 -52.55 14.09
CA GLN A 85 -4.34 -53.71 14.92
C GLN A 85 -4.97 -55.00 14.37
N GLN A 86 -6.21 -54.94 13.86
CA GLN A 86 -6.84 -56.08 13.18
C GLN A 86 -6.10 -56.47 11.90
N ARG A 87 -5.61 -55.47 11.14
CA ARG A 87 -4.80 -55.71 9.92
C ARG A 87 -3.47 -56.36 10.27
N ARG A 88 -2.80 -55.91 11.34
CA ARG A 88 -1.58 -56.52 11.86
C ARG A 88 -1.81 -57.97 12.28
N ARG A 89 -2.88 -58.28 13.02
CA ARG A 89 -3.23 -59.68 13.38
C ARG A 89 -3.55 -60.52 12.15
N TYR A 90 -4.25 -59.97 11.16
CA TYR A 90 -4.52 -60.66 9.91
C TYR A 90 -3.23 -61.03 9.18
N PHE A 91 -2.29 -60.08 9.09
CA PHE A 91 -0.96 -60.31 8.53
C PHE A 91 -0.18 -61.37 9.33
N GLU A 92 -0.10 -61.25 10.66
CA GLU A 92 0.58 -62.23 11.53
C GLU A 92 0.02 -63.66 11.39
N THR A 93 -1.26 -63.80 11.01
CA THR A 93 -1.91 -65.11 10.88
C THR A 93 -1.88 -65.68 9.46
N THR A 94 -1.88 -64.83 8.43
CA THR A 94 -1.97 -65.26 7.02
C THR A 94 -0.70 -65.05 6.22
N MET A 95 0.23 -64.25 6.72
CA MET A 95 1.41 -63.76 6.01
C MET A 95 1.08 -63.03 4.69
N ALA A 96 -0.18 -62.61 4.49
CA ALA A 96 -0.63 -61.83 3.34
C ALA A 96 -0.73 -60.37 3.76
N ASP A 97 0.03 -59.48 3.09
CA ASP A 97 -0.04 -58.05 3.39
C ASP A 97 -1.43 -57.53 2.99
N PRO A 98 -2.25 -57.02 3.92
CA PRO A 98 -3.53 -56.42 3.57
C PRO A 98 -3.38 -55.19 2.64
N ARG A 99 -2.15 -54.69 2.42
CA ARG A 99 -1.83 -53.68 1.41
C ARG A 99 -1.81 -54.20 -0.03
N ASP A 100 -1.70 -55.52 -0.24
CA ASP A 100 -1.76 -56.15 -1.57
C ASP A 100 -3.19 -56.22 -2.14
N LEU A 101 -4.20 -55.88 -1.34
CA LEU A 101 -5.57 -55.73 -1.82
C LEU A 101 -5.69 -54.43 -2.61
N ASP A 102 -5.62 -54.56 -3.93
CA ASP A 102 -5.85 -53.49 -4.91
C ASP A 102 -7.07 -52.64 -4.49
N PRO A 103 -6.86 -51.43 -3.95
CA PRO A 103 -7.95 -50.64 -3.37
C PRO A 103 -8.96 -50.20 -4.44
N SER A 104 -8.52 -50.19 -5.71
CA SER A 104 -9.34 -49.99 -6.91
C SER A 104 -10.38 -51.10 -7.16
N ARG A 105 -10.14 -52.33 -6.67
CA ARG A 105 -11.05 -53.48 -6.84
C ARG A 105 -12.00 -53.69 -5.66
N THR A 106 -11.61 -53.28 -4.45
CA THR A 106 -12.37 -53.53 -3.22
C THR A 106 -13.31 -52.40 -2.84
N VAL A 107 -12.92 -51.14 -3.07
CA VAL A 107 -13.73 -49.97 -2.71
C VAL A 107 -14.75 -49.68 -3.80
N ARG A 108 -15.98 -50.20 -3.63
CA ARG A 108 -17.10 -49.96 -4.55
C ARG A 108 -17.87 -48.67 -4.25
N ASP A 109 -17.83 -48.21 -3.00
CA ASP A 109 -18.53 -47.00 -2.58
C ASP A 109 -17.75 -45.74 -2.98
N GLU A 110 -18.42 -44.81 -3.67
CA GLU A 110 -17.83 -43.55 -4.15
C GLU A 110 -17.36 -42.67 -2.99
N PHE A 111 -18.06 -42.72 -1.85
CA PHE A 111 -17.69 -41.97 -0.66
C PHE A 111 -16.39 -42.52 -0.04
N GLU A 112 -16.22 -43.84 -0.03
CA GLU A 112 -14.99 -44.48 0.43
C GLU A 112 -13.83 -44.26 -0.54
N ARG A 113 -14.09 -44.20 -1.86
CA ARG A 113 -13.07 -43.83 -2.86
C ARG A 113 -12.58 -42.40 -2.63
N LEU A 114 -13.49 -41.47 -2.38
CA LEU A 114 -13.16 -40.08 -1.97
C LEU A 114 -12.32 -40.06 -0.68
N LYS A 115 -12.71 -40.84 0.34
CA LYS A 115 -11.98 -40.93 1.61
C LYS A 115 -10.57 -41.53 1.46
N MET A 116 -10.36 -42.42 0.48
CA MET A 116 -9.08 -43.06 0.19
C MET A 116 -8.25 -42.33 -0.88
N GLY A 117 -8.73 -41.20 -1.44
CA GLY A 117 -8.06 -40.49 -2.52
C GLY A 117 -8.01 -41.25 -3.86
N LEU A 118 -8.90 -42.24 -4.05
CA LEU A 118 -8.99 -43.02 -5.28
C LEU A 118 -9.83 -42.25 -6.33
N PRO A 119 -9.52 -42.36 -7.64
CA PRO A 119 -10.30 -41.72 -8.69
C PRO A 119 -11.76 -42.18 -8.64
N VAL A 120 -12.71 -41.24 -8.58
CA VAL A 120 -14.15 -41.49 -8.67
C VAL A 120 -14.57 -41.36 -10.14
N GLN A 121 -15.15 -42.41 -10.72
CA GLN A 121 -15.83 -42.29 -12.01
C GLN A 121 -17.26 -41.81 -11.74
N LEU A 122 -17.52 -40.51 -11.89
CA LEU A 122 -18.86 -39.94 -11.87
C LEU A 122 -19.67 -40.55 -13.03
N LYS A 123 -20.44 -41.60 -12.75
CA LYS A 123 -21.50 -42.09 -13.64
C LYS A 123 -22.68 -41.11 -13.54
N ASP A 124 -22.62 -40.09 -14.37
CA ASP A 124 -23.72 -39.24 -14.87
C ASP A 124 -23.21 -37.80 -15.02
N PRO A 125 -22.75 -37.38 -16.20
CA PRO A 125 -22.20 -36.04 -16.43
C PRO A 125 -23.27 -34.93 -16.48
N GLN A 126 -24.49 -35.17 -15.98
CA GLN A 126 -25.63 -34.28 -16.20
C GLN A 126 -26.24 -33.62 -14.95
N ARG A 127 -25.80 -33.88 -13.71
CA ARG A 127 -26.36 -33.18 -12.52
C ARG A 127 -25.35 -32.90 -11.40
N SER A 128 -25.33 -31.62 -11.02
CA SER A 128 -24.62 -30.96 -9.91
C SER A 128 -23.09 -31.10 -9.85
N LEU A 129 -22.40 -30.52 -10.84
CA LEU A 129 -21.08 -29.94 -10.59
C LEU A 129 -21.22 -28.94 -9.44
N GLY A 130 -20.46 -29.15 -8.36
CA GLY A 130 -20.30 -28.10 -7.34
C GLY A 130 -19.83 -26.81 -8.02
N VAL A 131 -20.31 -25.64 -7.58
CA VAL A 131 -19.97 -24.35 -8.20
C VAL A 131 -18.45 -24.18 -8.37
N SER A 132 -17.66 -24.67 -7.43
CA SER A 132 -16.20 -24.70 -7.51
C SER A 132 -15.67 -25.58 -8.64
N GLN A 133 -16.28 -26.73 -8.90
CA GLN A 133 -15.84 -27.68 -9.94
C GLN A 133 -16.34 -27.26 -11.33
N ALA A 134 -17.55 -26.71 -11.43
CA ALA A 134 -18.06 -26.08 -12.65
C ALA A 134 -17.19 -24.88 -13.08
N ILE A 135 -16.73 -24.06 -12.13
CA ILE A 135 -15.77 -22.98 -12.42
C ILE A 135 -14.39 -23.53 -12.78
N PHE A 136 -14.01 -24.70 -12.24
CA PHE A 136 -12.74 -25.36 -12.55
C PHE A 136 -12.68 -25.92 -13.98
N GLU A 137 -13.79 -26.48 -14.48
CA GLU A 137 -13.86 -27.17 -15.78
C GLU A 137 -14.38 -26.27 -16.93
N ALA A 138 -15.18 -25.24 -16.66
CA ALA A 138 -15.75 -24.36 -17.70
C ALA A 138 -14.92 -23.10 -18.02
N GLY A 139 -13.73 -22.96 -17.42
CA GLY A 139 -12.84 -21.83 -17.68
C GLY A 139 -11.96 -22.08 -18.90
N ASP A 140 -12.40 -21.64 -20.08
CA ASP A 140 -11.53 -21.47 -21.24
C ASP A 140 -10.24 -20.73 -20.81
N ALA A 141 -9.07 -21.25 -21.20
CA ALA A 141 -7.78 -20.68 -20.79
C ALA A 141 -7.75 -19.16 -21.05
N SER A 142 -7.49 -18.38 -20.01
CA SER A 142 -7.49 -16.92 -20.07
C SER A 142 -6.25 -16.43 -20.81
N LEU A 143 -6.34 -15.30 -21.52
CA LEU A 143 -5.18 -14.64 -22.14
C LEU A 143 -4.05 -14.36 -21.14
N PHE A 144 -4.38 -14.17 -19.85
CA PHE A 144 -3.42 -13.91 -18.78
C PHE A 144 -2.85 -15.17 -18.12
N ASP A 145 -3.16 -16.37 -18.64
CA ASP A 145 -2.53 -17.59 -18.17
C ASP A 145 -1.08 -17.66 -18.68
N PRO A 146 -0.12 -18.17 -17.87
CA PRO A 146 1.31 -18.15 -18.21
C PRO A 146 1.63 -18.90 -19.52
N ASP A 147 0.76 -19.81 -19.95
CA ASP A 147 0.90 -20.56 -21.20
C ASP A 147 0.54 -19.73 -22.45
N LYS A 148 -0.06 -18.54 -22.30
CA LYS A 148 -0.54 -17.67 -23.40
C LYS A 148 0.14 -16.29 -23.42
N VAL A 149 1.32 -16.15 -22.81
CA VAL A 149 2.03 -14.87 -22.69
C VAL A 149 2.35 -14.24 -24.06
N ASP A 150 2.71 -15.04 -25.07
CA ASP A 150 2.98 -14.52 -26.42
C ASP A 150 1.75 -13.83 -27.04
N ALA A 151 0.56 -14.45 -26.90
CA ALA A 151 -0.69 -13.85 -27.36
C ALA A 151 -1.09 -12.62 -26.55
N LEU A 152 -0.74 -12.57 -25.26
CA LEU A 152 -0.93 -11.40 -24.41
C LEU A 152 -0.04 -10.24 -24.88
N GLU A 153 1.24 -10.51 -25.19
CA GLU A 153 2.18 -9.51 -25.69
C GLU A 153 1.69 -8.90 -27.02
N ASP A 154 1.28 -9.73 -27.98
CA ASP A 154 0.71 -9.27 -29.26
C ASP A 154 -0.52 -8.38 -29.04
N ALA A 155 -1.41 -8.76 -28.11
CA ALA A 155 -2.57 -7.95 -27.76
C ALA A 155 -2.15 -6.62 -27.11
N MET A 156 -1.14 -6.62 -26.23
CA MET A 156 -0.62 -5.39 -25.62
C MET A 156 0.02 -4.47 -26.65
N VAL A 157 0.76 -4.99 -27.64
CA VAL A 157 1.34 -4.20 -28.73
C VAL A 157 0.24 -3.55 -29.58
N GLN A 158 -0.82 -4.29 -29.94
CA GLN A 158 -1.97 -3.72 -30.66
C GLN A 158 -2.64 -2.59 -29.87
N ILE A 159 -2.83 -2.77 -28.56
CA ILE A 159 -3.38 -1.74 -27.68
C ILE A 159 -2.47 -0.51 -27.64
N LYS A 160 -1.14 -0.71 -27.52
CA LYS A 160 -0.15 0.39 -27.55
C LYS A 160 -0.17 1.17 -28.86
N GLN A 161 -0.31 0.50 -30.01
CA GLN A 161 -0.41 1.17 -31.31
C GLN A 161 -1.61 2.10 -31.38
N VAL A 162 -2.81 1.64 -30.96
CA VAL A 162 -4.00 2.50 -30.96
C VAL A 162 -3.90 3.62 -29.91
N PHE A 163 -3.26 3.38 -28.77
CA PHE A 163 -2.97 4.45 -27.81
C PHE A 163 -2.00 5.49 -28.36
N THR A 164 -1.00 5.07 -29.13
CA THR A 164 -0.05 5.96 -29.79
C THR A 164 -0.79 6.90 -30.74
N ASP A 165 -1.64 6.35 -31.60
CA ASP A 165 -2.51 7.13 -32.48
C ASP A 165 -3.42 8.08 -31.69
N TYR A 166 -4.06 7.58 -30.63
CA TYR A 166 -4.95 8.39 -29.78
C TYR A 166 -4.23 9.56 -29.12
N VAL A 167 -3.04 9.34 -28.56
CA VAL A 167 -2.26 10.39 -27.87
C VAL A 167 -1.73 11.40 -28.88
N ARG A 168 -1.21 10.97 -30.04
CA ARG A 168 -0.77 11.88 -31.12
C ARG A 168 -1.92 12.73 -31.65
N GLN A 169 -3.03 12.10 -32.05
CA GLN A 169 -4.23 12.82 -32.51
C GLN A 169 -4.77 13.80 -31.46
N ARG A 170 -4.71 13.43 -30.18
CA ARG A 170 -5.14 14.31 -29.08
C ARG A 170 -4.20 15.50 -28.89
N ARG A 171 -2.88 15.33 -29.05
CA ARG A 171 -1.87 16.40 -28.98
C ARG A 171 -2.01 17.36 -30.16
N GLU A 172 -2.26 16.83 -31.36
CA GLU A 172 -2.45 17.60 -32.60
C GLU A 172 -3.82 18.28 -32.70
N GLY A 173 -4.80 17.87 -31.88
CA GLY A 173 -6.17 18.39 -31.93
C GLY A 173 -7.04 17.80 -33.07
N VAL A 174 -6.63 16.68 -33.65
CA VAL A 174 -7.36 15.95 -34.70
C VAL A 174 -8.46 15.07 -34.08
N SER A 175 -9.46 14.66 -34.88
CA SER A 175 -10.55 13.80 -34.40
C SER A 175 -10.01 12.50 -33.79
N THR A 176 -10.27 12.32 -32.50
CA THR A 176 -9.87 11.12 -31.72
C THR A 176 -10.96 10.05 -31.66
N GLU A 177 -12.10 10.27 -32.31
CA GLU A 177 -13.29 9.44 -32.12
C GLU A 177 -13.09 7.99 -32.62
N THR A 178 -12.44 7.82 -33.76
CA THR A 178 -12.15 6.50 -34.33
C THR A 178 -11.20 5.70 -33.42
N ALA A 179 -10.13 6.33 -32.94
CA ALA A 179 -9.19 5.74 -31.99
C ALA A 179 -9.89 5.41 -30.65
N ARG A 180 -10.75 6.29 -30.13
CA ARG A 180 -11.56 6.03 -28.93
C ARG A 180 -12.49 4.83 -29.09
N ARG A 181 -13.15 4.67 -30.24
CA ARG A 181 -14.01 3.50 -30.52
C ARG A 181 -13.19 2.21 -30.58
N LYS A 182 -12.03 2.22 -31.26
CA LYS A 182 -11.12 1.06 -31.29
C LYS A 182 -10.63 0.69 -29.87
N LEU A 183 -10.20 1.67 -29.08
CA LEU A 183 -9.82 1.47 -27.68
C LEU A 183 -10.97 0.92 -26.84
N ALA A 184 -12.19 1.43 -27.02
CA ALA A 184 -13.37 0.95 -26.30
C ALA A 184 -13.69 -0.52 -26.63
N ASN A 185 -13.56 -0.93 -27.90
CA ASN A 185 -13.76 -2.32 -28.31
C ASN A 185 -12.68 -3.23 -27.71
N MET A 186 -11.40 -2.86 -27.84
CA MET A 186 -10.30 -3.63 -27.24
C MET A 186 -10.40 -3.68 -25.71
N LEU A 187 -10.90 -2.62 -25.07
CA LEU A 187 -11.16 -2.61 -23.63
C LEU A 187 -12.28 -3.58 -23.26
N ALA A 188 -13.34 -3.69 -24.06
CA ALA A 188 -14.41 -4.66 -23.82
C ALA A 188 -13.85 -6.09 -23.88
N ASP A 189 -13.02 -6.39 -24.90
CA ASP A 189 -12.37 -7.69 -25.05
C ASP A 189 -11.42 -7.99 -23.87
N LEU A 190 -10.59 -7.01 -23.50
CA LEU A 190 -9.68 -7.10 -22.36
C LEU A 190 -10.42 -7.27 -21.03
N ASN A 191 -11.60 -6.67 -20.87
CA ASN A 191 -12.44 -6.83 -19.68
C ASN A 191 -12.99 -8.26 -19.59
N VAL A 192 -13.40 -8.86 -20.71
CA VAL A 192 -13.81 -10.28 -20.77
C VAL A 192 -12.65 -11.20 -20.40
N GLU A 193 -11.45 -10.94 -20.92
CA GLU A 193 -10.25 -11.71 -20.58
C GLU A 193 -9.84 -11.52 -19.12
N THR A 194 -9.93 -10.30 -18.59
CA THR A 194 -9.67 -10.00 -17.17
C THR A 194 -10.70 -10.71 -16.28
N GLN A 195 -11.95 -10.79 -16.71
CA GLN A 195 -12.99 -11.55 -16.01
C GLN A 195 -12.65 -13.05 -15.96
N ARG A 196 -12.22 -13.63 -17.09
CA ARG A 196 -11.76 -15.03 -17.14
C ARG A 196 -10.56 -15.22 -16.21
N HIS A 197 -9.59 -14.32 -16.26
CA HIS A 197 -8.40 -14.39 -15.41
C HIS A 197 -8.72 -14.29 -13.92
N LEU A 198 -9.59 -13.35 -13.51
CA LEU A 198 -9.98 -13.21 -12.10
C LEU A 198 -10.67 -14.47 -11.56
N SER A 199 -11.34 -15.22 -12.44
CA SER A 199 -11.82 -16.55 -12.08
C SER A 199 -10.65 -17.54 -11.96
N HIS A 200 -9.64 -17.51 -12.83
CA HIS A 200 -8.48 -18.41 -12.71
C HIS A 200 -7.54 -18.08 -11.54
N MET A 201 -7.58 -16.85 -11.02
CA MET A 201 -6.63 -16.41 -9.99
C MET A 201 -6.62 -17.27 -8.72
N PHE A 202 -7.74 -17.90 -8.36
CA PHE A 202 -7.78 -18.81 -7.19
C PHE A 202 -6.97 -20.11 -7.40
N LYS A 203 -6.63 -20.45 -8.65
CA LYS A 203 -5.78 -21.60 -9.02
C LYS A 203 -4.33 -21.35 -8.60
N TYR A 204 -3.87 -20.09 -8.64
CA TYR A 204 -2.49 -19.75 -8.30
C TYR A 204 -2.24 -19.85 -6.79
N ALA A 205 -1.20 -20.61 -6.40
CA ALA A 205 -0.81 -20.80 -5.01
C ALA A 205 -0.48 -19.47 -4.32
N GLU A 206 0.10 -18.51 -5.04
CA GLU A 206 0.41 -17.18 -4.51
C GLU A 206 -0.84 -16.43 -4.05
N GLU A 207 -1.96 -16.54 -4.78
CA GLU A 207 -3.20 -15.88 -4.36
C GLU A 207 -3.78 -16.52 -3.12
N ARG A 208 -3.61 -17.84 -2.93
CA ARG A 208 -3.98 -18.50 -1.68
C ARG A 208 -3.15 -17.96 -0.52
N VAL A 209 -1.85 -17.79 -0.70
CA VAL A 209 -0.97 -17.16 0.31
C VAL A 209 -1.39 -15.71 0.58
N ARG A 210 -1.71 -14.94 -0.45
CA ARG A 210 -2.24 -13.56 -0.28
C ARG A 210 -3.58 -13.54 0.43
N GLN A 211 -4.46 -14.52 0.18
CA GLN A 211 -5.74 -14.66 0.89
C GLN A 211 -5.52 -14.98 2.37
N GLU A 212 -4.68 -15.96 2.70
CA GLU A 212 -4.32 -16.29 4.08
C GLU A 212 -3.72 -15.07 4.79
N ALA A 213 -2.83 -14.32 4.14
CA ALA A 213 -2.27 -13.09 4.69
C ALA A 213 -3.34 -12.01 4.94
N ARG A 214 -4.31 -11.84 4.03
CA ARG A 214 -5.45 -10.91 4.23
C ARG A 214 -6.34 -11.35 5.40
N GLU A 215 -6.59 -12.64 5.54
CA GLU A 215 -7.37 -13.19 6.66
C GLU A 215 -6.66 -12.98 8.00
N GLU A 216 -5.35 -13.22 8.04
CA GLU A 216 -4.57 -13.02 9.26
C GLU A 216 -4.57 -11.55 9.70
N ARG A 217 -4.41 -10.62 8.76
CA ARG A 217 -4.53 -9.17 9.05
C ARG A 217 -5.91 -8.81 9.57
N LYS A 218 -6.99 -9.39 9.01
CA LYS A 218 -8.35 -9.15 9.51
C LYS A 218 -8.49 -9.60 10.96
N ARG A 219 -7.91 -10.76 11.32
CA ARG A 219 -7.89 -11.25 12.71
C ARG A 219 -7.13 -10.28 13.62
N GLN A 220 -5.95 -9.83 13.21
CA GLN A 220 -5.16 -8.87 14.00
C GLN A 220 -5.92 -7.55 14.21
N LEU A 221 -6.56 -7.01 13.17
CA LEU A 221 -7.36 -5.79 13.29
C LEU A 221 -8.61 -5.99 14.17
N SER A 222 -9.25 -7.17 14.12
CA SER A 222 -10.37 -7.51 15.01
C SER A 222 -9.97 -7.50 16.47
N GLU A 223 -8.78 -8.04 16.76
CA GLU A 223 -8.22 -8.12 18.09
C GLU A 223 -7.85 -6.72 18.59
N LEU A 224 -7.16 -5.92 17.78
CA LEU A 224 -6.85 -4.53 18.09
C LEU A 224 -8.11 -3.72 18.40
N GLN A 225 -9.17 -3.87 17.61
CA GLN A 225 -10.40 -3.15 17.86
C GLN A 225 -11.11 -3.61 19.15
N ARG A 226 -11.06 -4.92 19.44
CA ARG A 226 -11.56 -5.46 20.70
C ARG A 226 -10.79 -4.88 21.88
N LEU A 227 -9.46 -4.82 21.80
CA LEU A 227 -8.58 -4.28 22.84
C LEU A 227 -8.79 -2.77 23.02
N ARG A 228 -8.91 -2.01 21.93
CA ARG A 228 -9.26 -0.59 21.98
C ARG A 228 -10.56 -0.35 22.76
N ARG A 229 -11.60 -1.18 22.52
CA ARG A 229 -12.85 -1.08 23.29
C ARG A 229 -12.66 -1.34 24.78
N LEU A 230 -11.77 -2.26 25.15
CA LEU A 230 -11.45 -2.54 26.55
C LEU A 230 -10.73 -1.36 27.21
N VAL A 231 -9.79 -0.74 26.50
CA VAL A 231 -9.07 0.46 26.96
C VAL A 231 -10.02 1.65 27.11
N SER A 232 -10.93 1.86 26.16
CA SER A 232 -11.88 2.98 26.21
C SER A 232 -13.07 2.78 27.14
N SER A 233 -13.34 1.55 27.60
CA SER A 233 -14.43 1.31 28.56
C SER A 233 -13.97 1.64 29.98
N PRO A 234 -14.65 2.56 30.71
CA PRO A 234 -14.31 2.85 32.08
C PRO A 234 -14.50 1.58 32.91
N THR A 235 -13.40 1.07 33.45
CA THR A 235 -13.36 -0.13 34.29
C THR A 235 -14.28 0.09 35.49
N ARG A 236 -15.50 -0.45 35.44
CA ARG A 236 -16.34 -0.57 36.64
C ARG A 236 -15.58 -1.46 37.62
N HIS A 237 -15.03 -0.85 38.66
CA HIS A 237 -14.48 -1.53 39.83
C HIS A 237 -15.43 -2.65 40.27
N ARG A 238 -14.97 -3.88 40.15
CA ARG A 238 -15.57 -5.06 40.77
C ARG A 238 -14.60 -5.50 41.87
N THR A 239 -15.18 -5.77 43.03
CA THR A 239 -14.65 -6.36 44.27
C THR A 239 -13.95 -5.44 45.28
N SER A 240 -14.76 -4.79 46.11
CA SER A 240 -14.48 -4.65 47.55
C SER A 240 -15.41 -5.62 48.30
N PRO A 241 -14.93 -6.45 49.24
CA PRO A 241 -15.78 -7.32 50.05
C PRO A 241 -16.55 -6.50 51.09
N SER A 242 -17.74 -7.00 51.42
CA SER A 242 -18.76 -6.39 52.27
C SER A 242 -18.31 -6.02 53.68
N SER A 243 -18.75 -4.86 54.16
CA SER A 243 -18.99 -4.60 55.58
C SER A 243 -20.22 -3.69 55.75
N GLU A 244 -21.30 -4.36 56.17
CA GLU A 244 -22.48 -3.96 56.97
C GLU A 244 -23.37 -2.71 56.66
N PRO A 245 -24.71 -2.88 56.73
CA PRO A 245 -25.70 -1.83 56.44
C PRO A 245 -26.32 -1.20 57.71
N SER A 246 -26.61 0.11 57.67
CA SER A 246 -27.50 0.76 58.64
C SER A 246 -28.34 1.89 58.01
N ALA A 247 -29.60 1.53 57.77
CA ALA A 247 -30.87 2.26 57.84
C ALA A 247 -31.09 3.65 57.15
N PRO A 248 -32.24 3.83 56.44
CA PRO A 248 -32.64 5.06 55.73
C PRO A 248 -33.72 5.88 56.45
N THR A 249 -33.91 7.14 56.03
CA THR A 249 -35.15 7.91 56.30
C THR A 249 -35.51 8.81 55.09
N PRO A 250 -36.74 8.76 54.57
CA PRO A 250 -37.21 9.57 53.44
C PRO A 250 -38.27 10.63 53.82
N SER A 251 -38.38 11.69 53.01
CA SER A 251 -39.58 12.54 52.84
C SER A 251 -39.44 13.29 51.50
N THR A 252 -40.25 13.06 50.46
CA THR A 252 -41.71 13.29 50.23
C THR A 252 -42.05 14.73 49.80
N GLY A 253 -42.65 14.84 48.62
CA GLY A 253 -43.36 16.01 48.07
C GLY A 253 -43.32 15.99 46.54
N ALA A 254 -44.19 15.23 45.85
CA ALA A 254 -45.50 15.65 45.28
C ALA A 254 -45.34 16.65 44.10
N SER A 255 -45.97 16.57 42.91
CA SER A 255 -47.05 15.75 42.31
C SER A 255 -47.27 16.28 40.86
N VAL A 256 -47.32 15.47 39.77
CA VAL A 256 -48.54 15.02 39.00
C VAL A 256 -48.96 16.04 37.87
N PRO A 257 -49.58 15.65 36.72
CA PRO A 257 -48.86 15.51 35.43
C PRO A 257 -49.69 16.04 34.22
N GLU A 258 -49.46 15.43 33.05
CA GLU A 258 -50.39 15.27 31.91
C GLU A 258 -50.54 16.36 30.83
N GLY A 259 -50.33 15.92 29.58
CA GLY A 259 -51.15 16.31 28.45
C GLY A 259 -50.39 16.84 27.22
N GLY A 260 -50.38 16.07 26.12
CA GLY A 260 -50.16 16.65 24.79
C GLY A 260 -49.43 15.76 23.79
N ALA A 261 -50.17 15.24 22.81
CA ALA A 261 -49.75 14.24 21.85
C ALA A 261 -49.20 14.81 20.51
N CYS A 262 -48.17 14.14 19.98
CA CYS A 262 -47.93 13.80 18.55
C CYS A 262 -47.72 14.95 17.50
N PRO A 263 -47.35 14.67 16.23
CA PRO A 263 -45.99 14.32 15.78
C PRO A 263 -45.54 15.04 14.46
N SER A 264 -44.30 14.77 14.02
CA SER A 264 -43.73 15.05 12.67
C SER A 264 -43.38 16.53 12.43
N THR A 265 -42.20 16.91 11.94
CA THR A 265 -41.77 16.79 10.54
C THR A 265 -40.38 17.45 10.38
N SER A 266 -39.47 16.78 9.65
CA SER A 266 -38.34 17.29 8.82
C SER A 266 -37.32 18.34 9.31
N CYS A 267 -36.17 18.32 8.60
CA CYS A 267 -35.13 19.37 8.48
C CYS A 267 -34.01 19.28 9.54
N SER A 268 -32.83 18.79 9.17
CA SER A 268 -31.71 19.51 8.53
C SER A 268 -30.78 20.19 9.54
N ALA A 269 -29.49 19.83 9.44
CA ALA A 269 -28.31 20.62 9.78
C ALA A 269 -28.30 21.40 11.10
N VAL A 270 -27.51 20.98 12.09
CA VAL A 270 -26.67 21.93 12.82
C VAL A 270 -25.43 21.24 13.40
N ASP A 271 -24.28 21.77 12.99
CA ASP A 271 -23.03 21.74 13.71
C ASP A 271 -23.23 22.58 14.99
N ALA A 272 -23.01 22.00 16.15
CA ALA A 272 -22.98 22.74 17.42
C ALA A 272 -22.00 22.04 18.36
N GLY A 273 -20.86 22.71 18.58
CA GLY A 273 -20.14 22.59 19.83
C GLY A 273 -20.97 23.08 21.01
N LEU A 274 -20.32 23.21 22.17
CA LEU A 274 -20.90 23.31 23.53
C LEU A 274 -21.15 21.91 24.08
N GLY A 275 -20.59 21.50 25.20
CA GLY A 275 -20.13 22.23 26.36
C GLY A 275 -20.02 21.17 27.45
N ALA A 276 -18.95 21.21 28.23
CA ALA A 276 -18.68 20.24 29.27
C ALA A 276 -19.64 20.48 30.44
N ASP A 277 -20.75 19.75 30.47
CA ASP A 277 -21.53 19.43 31.66
C ASP A 277 -21.96 17.97 31.54
N HIS A 278 -21.09 17.07 32.00
CA HIS A 278 -21.35 15.64 32.03
C HIS A 278 -22.18 15.30 33.28
N ASP A 279 -23.47 15.61 33.21
CA ASP A 279 -24.42 15.06 34.16
C ASP A 279 -24.60 13.55 33.90
N THR A 280 -24.35 12.80 34.97
CA THR A 280 -24.23 11.34 34.98
C THR A 280 -25.62 10.71 34.90
N PHE A 281 -26.24 10.71 33.71
CA PHE A 281 -27.47 9.95 33.48
C PHE A 281 -27.19 8.57 32.88
N SER A 282 -27.32 7.56 33.73
CA SER A 282 -27.32 6.15 33.37
C SER A 282 -28.27 5.90 32.19
N PRO A 283 -27.81 5.24 31.10
CA PRO A 283 -28.64 5.08 29.91
C PRO A 283 -29.91 4.30 30.23
N SER A 284 -31.06 4.87 29.87
CA SER A 284 -32.37 4.23 30.00
C SER A 284 -32.33 2.77 29.50
N PRO A 285 -33.00 1.82 30.19
CA PRO A 285 -33.01 0.40 29.78
C PRO A 285 -33.51 0.19 28.34
N ALA A 286 -34.36 1.09 27.82
CA ALA A 286 -34.79 1.08 26.43
C ALA A 286 -33.65 1.45 25.45
N ALA A 287 -32.80 2.41 25.81
CA ALA A 287 -31.61 2.76 25.02
C ALA A 287 -30.60 1.61 25.01
N LEU A 288 -30.39 0.95 26.16
CA LEU A 288 -29.54 -0.26 26.26
C LEU A 288 -30.10 -1.44 25.45
N ALA A 289 -31.42 -1.62 25.39
CA ALA A 289 -32.03 -2.66 24.57
C ALA A 289 -31.85 -2.36 23.06
N LYS A 290 -31.99 -1.09 22.65
CA LYS A 290 -31.74 -0.66 21.26
C LYS A 290 -30.27 -0.85 20.86
N THR A 291 -29.32 -0.49 21.71
CA THR A 291 -27.88 -0.68 21.43
C THR A 291 -27.51 -2.17 21.39
N LYS A 292 -28.04 -3.00 22.30
CA LYS A 292 -27.87 -4.46 22.25
C LYS A 292 -28.45 -5.08 20.98
N LYS A 293 -29.64 -4.66 20.55
CA LYS A 293 -30.25 -5.09 19.28
C LYS A 293 -29.37 -4.70 18.09
N ARG A 294 -28.88 -3.46 18.04
CA ARG A 294 -27.97 -2.99 16.98
C ARG A 294 -26.65 -3.78 16.97
N ALA A 295 -26.09 -4.10 18.12
CA ALA A 295 -24.87 -4.91 18.23
C ALA A 295 -25.07 -6.41 17.92
N ALA A 296 -26.29 -6.94 18.12
CA ALA A 296 -26.65 -8.28 17.69
C ALA A 296 -26.83 -8.33 16.16
N LEU A 297 -27.51 -7.34 15.59
CA LEU A 297 -27.64 -7.17 14.15
C LEU A 297 -26.28 -6.99 13.49
N SER A 298 -25.41 -6.10 13.98
CA SER A 298 -24.07 -5.94 13.38
C SER A 298 -23.24 -7.24 13.39
N ARG A 299 -23.39 -8.07 14.43
CA ARG A 299 -22.76 -9.40 14.49
C ARG A 299 -23.38 -10.40 13.52
N SER A 300 -24.71 -10.43 13.39
CA SER A 300 -25.36 -11.34 12.42
C SER A 300 -25.07 -10.93 10.97
N LEU A 301 -25.09 -9.62 10.70
CA LEU A 301 -24.68 -9.02 9.44
C LEU A 301 -23.21 -9.35 9.12
N GLY A 302 -22.33 -9.19 10.10
CA GLY A 302 -20.91 -9.50 9.91
C GLY A 302 -20.65 -10.98 9.62
N LYS A 303 -21.37 -11.89 10.30
CA LYS A 303 -21.35 -13.33 9.98
C LYS A 303 -21.90 -13.64 8.60
N ALA A 304 -22.97 -12.96 8.16
CA ALA A 304 -23.57 -13.16 6.85
C ALA A 304 -22.68 -12.67 5.70
N LEU A 305 -21.88 -11.63 5.94
CA LEU A 305 -20.98 -11.01 4.96
C LEU A 305 -19.54 -11.56 4.99
N GLY A 306 -19.15 -12.28 6.05
CA GLY A 306 -17.76 -12.64 6.27
C GLY A 306 -16.85 -11.42 6.52
N LEU A 307 -17.43 -10.33 7.04
CA LEU A 307 -16.77 -9.06 7.26
C LEU A 307 -17.06 -8.56 8.68
N GLU A 308 -16.03 -8.15 9.39
CA GLU A 308 -16.21 -7.47 10.67
C GLU A 308 -16.52 -6.00 10.44
N LEU A 309 -17.82 -5.68 10.48
CA LEU A 309 -18.32 -4.35 10.14
C LEU A 309 -17.66 -3.23 10.94
N SER A 310 -17.37 -3.46 12.22
CA SER A 310 -16.76 -2.44 13.05
C SER A 310 -15.30 -2.17 12.66
N VAL A 311 -14.55 -3.18 12.24
CA VAL A 311 -13.14 -3.02 11.83
C VAL A 311 -13.10 -2.19 10.55
N VAL A 312 -13.98 -2.50 9.60
CA VAL A 312 -14.11 -1.78 8.33
C VAL A 312 -14.52 -0.33 8.57
N GLU A 313 -15.50 -0.08 9.45
CA GLU A 313 -15.92 1.27 9.84
C GLU A 313 -14.75 2.07 10.45
N SER A 314 -14.00 1.49 11.40
CA SER A 314 -12.83 2.18 11.97
C SER A 314 -11.74 2.47 10.94
N LEU A 315 -11.50 1.55 10.00
CA LEU A 315 -10.52 1.74 8.95
C LEU A 315 -10.94 2.84 7.97
N ILE A 316 -12.22 2.92 7.61
CA ILE A 316 -12.75 4.00 6.78
C ILE A 316 -12.59 5.34 7.50
N THR A 317 -12.93 5.42 8.80
CA THR A 317 -12.77 6.68 9.56
C THR A 317 -11.32 7.13 9.66
N GLU A 318 -10.37 6.20 9.78
CA GLU A 318 -8.94 6.50 9.80
C GLU A 318 -8.48 7.00 8.43
N LEU A 319 -8.86 6.33 7.34
CA LEU A 319 -8.55 6.77 5.98
C LEU A 319 -9.14 8.15 5.65
N GLU A 320 -10.37 8.43 6.08
CA GLU A 320 -10.97 9.75 5.90
C GLU A 320 -10.20 10.84 6.66
N ALA A 321 -9.76 10.56 7.89
CA ALA A 321 -8.98 11.50 8.68
C ALA A 321 -7.62 11.78 8.02
N GLN A 322 -6.97 10.74 7.46
CA GLN A 322 -5.69 10.87 6.74
C GLN A 322 -5.85 11.72 5.48
N GLU A 323 -6.89 11.46 4.69
CA GLU A 323 -7.18 12.24 3.48
C GLU A 323 -7.49 13.71 3.80
N LYS A 324 -8.33 13.96 4.81
CA LYS A 324 -8.68 15.33 5.23
C LYS A 324 -7.45 16.10 5.72
N PHE A 325 -6.59 15.47 6.53
CA PHE A 325 -5.35 16.09 6.99
C PHE A 325 -4.41 16.41 5.82
N MET A 326 -4.18 15.46 4.91
CA MET A 326 -3.30 15.67 3.74
C MET A 326 -3.83 16.74 2.78
N GLN A 327 -5.15 16.82 2.59
CA GLN A 327 -5.78 17.88 1.79
C GLN A 327 -5.65 19.23 2.48
N PHE A 328 -5.88 19.28 3.81
CA PHE A 328 -5.68 20.48 4.61
C PHE A 328 -4.26 21.01 4.46
N CYS A 329 -3.23 20.17 4.66
CA CYS A 329 -1.84 20.58 4.55
C CYS A 329 -1.48 21.11 3.16
N GLU A 330 -1.90 20.42 2.09
CA GLU A 330 -1.60 20.85 0.72
C GLU A 330 -2.25 22.21 0.39
N VAL A 331 -3.53 22.37 0.70
CA VAL A 331 -4.24 23.64 0.45
C VAL A 331 -3.70 24.75 1.35
N PHE A 332 -3.43 24.46 2.62
CA PHE A 332 -2.84 25.43 3.55
C PHE A 332 -1.49 25.95 3.04
N ALA A 333 -0.59 25.06 2.62
CA ALA A 333 0.72 25.42 2.08
C ALA A 333 0.60 26.29 0.81
N ARG A 334 -0.32 25.94 -0.10
CA ARG A 334 -0.60 26.72 -1.31
C ARG A 334 -1.18 28.10 -1.02
N LEU A 335 -2.12 28.20 -0.09
CA LEU A 335 -2.73 29.47 0.29
C LEU A 335 -1.77 30.38 1.06
N THR A 336 -0.81 29.83 1.82
CA THR A 336 0.08 30.62 2.70
C THR A 336 1.46 30.88 2.10
N VAL A 337 2.14 29.86 1.56
CA VAL A 337 3.53 29.94 1.05
C VAL A 337 3.58 29.97 -0.48
N SER A 338 2.44 29.81 -1.18
CA SER A 338 2.35 29.69 -2.65
C SER A 338 3.25 28.58 -3.22
N GLN A 339 3.37 27.49 -2.47
CA GLN A 339 4.12 26.30 -2.88
C GLN A 339 3.29 25.05 -2.56
N GLY A 340 3.16 24.17 -3.56
CA GLY A 340 2.65 22.81 -3.39
C GLY A 340 3.77 21.81 -3.07
N PHE A 341 3.40 20.53 -2.95
CA PHE A 341 4.35 19.46 -2.67
C PHE A 341 5.45 19.32 -3.75
N ARG A 342 6.72 19.36 -3.33
CA ARG A 342 7.90 19.08 -4.17
C ARG A 342 8.89 18.21 -3.38
N HIS A 343 9.18 17.01 -3.89
CA HIS A 343 10.11 16.09 -3.23
C HIS A 343 11.55 16.38 -3.67
N GLY A 344 12.46 16.55 -2.71
CA GLY A 344 13.87 16.89 -2.93
C GLY A 344 14.85 16.15 -2.00
N PRO A 345 16.17 16.27 -2.22
CA PRO A 345 17.19 15.57 -1.43
C PRO A 345 17.35 16.06 0.02
N GLU A 346 16.85 17.26 0.33
CA GLU A 346 16.77 17.87 1.66
C GLU A 346 15.64 17.31 2.54
N ASP A 347 14.77 16.47 1.99
CA ASP A 347 13.66 15.87 2.72
C ASP A 347 14.12 14.81 3.74
N GLU A 348 13.22 14.43 4.66
CA GLU A 348 13.53 13.35 5.62
C GLU A 348 13.72 12.02 4.87
N ARG A 349 14.94 11.48 5.00
CA ARG A 349 15.33 10.19 4.41
C ARG A 349 14.72 9.01 5.16
N LEU A 350 14.72 7.85 4.51
CA LEU A 350 14.16 6.61 5.05
C LEU A 350 14.72 6.24 6.43
N ASP A 351 16.03 6.37 6.65
CA ASP A 351 16.65 6.00 7.92
C ASP A 351 16.15 6.89 9.07
N ALA A 352 16.08 8.21 8.84
CA ALA A 352 15.51 9.15 9.81
C ALA A 352 14.02 8.84 10.08
N TYR A 353 13.25 8.53 9.04
CA TYR A 353 11.85 8.15 9.20
C TYR A 353 11.70 6.86 10.02
N THR A 354 12.54 5.85 9.79
CA THR A 354 12.51 4.60 10.56
C THR A 354 12.83 4.81 12.03
N GLU A 355 13.84 5.64 12.36
CA GLU A 355 14.12 6.00 13.76
C GLU A 355 12.96 6.77 14.38
N SER A 356 12.32 7.62 13.60
CA SER A 356 11.18 8.38 14.07
C SER A 356 9.96 7.49 14.37
N LEU A 357 9.73 6.43 13.58
CA LEU A 357 8.70 5.43 13.86
C LEU A 357 9.03 4.65 15.13
N ARG A 358 10.31 4.32 15.37
CA ARG A 358 10.73 3.69 16.63
C ARG A 358 10.43 4.59 17.83
N ARG A 359 10.69 5.89 17.72
CA ARG A 359 10.38 6.87 18.77
C ARG A 359 8.88 7.03 18.98
N LEU A 360 8.09 7.15 17.91
CA LEU A 360 6.64 7.33 17.95
C LEU A 360 5.92 6.17 18.65
N TYR A 361 6.33 4.93 18.37
CA TYR A 361 5.77 3.74 18.99
C TYR A 361 6.51 3.32 20.28
N SER A 362 7.45 4.14 20.79
CA SER A 362 8.25 3.85 21.99
C SER A 362 8.80 2.41 21.97
N VAL A 363 9.61 2.09 20.96
CA VAL A 363 10.29 0.78 20.86
C VAL A 363 11.36 0.69 21.93
N ASP A 364 10.90 0.49 23.16
CA ASP A 364 11.69 0.19 24.34
C ASP A 364 11.44 -1.27 24.70
N ALA A 365 12.47 -1.99 25.15
CA ALA A 365 12.36 -3.38 25.58
C ALA A 365 11.22 -3.61 26.61
N ASN A 366 10.85 -2.55 27.35
CA ASN A 366 9.83 -2.59 28.38
C ASN A 366 8.41 -2.28 27.91
N LYS A 367 8.18 -1.81 26.68
CA LYS A 367 6.83 -1.48 26.18
C LYS A 367 6.44 -2.30 24.95
N LEU A 368 7.06 -2.02 23.81
CA LEU A 368 6.79 -2.67 22.53
C LEU A 368 8.10 -3.11 21.87
N SER A 369 8.14 -4.35 21.39
CA SER A 369 9.27 -4.86 20.63
C SER A 369 9.21 -4.45 19.15
N THR A 370 10.33 -4.52 18.41
CA THR A 370 10.32 -4.34 16.95
C THR A 370 9.32 -5.27 16.26
N LEU A 371 9.12 -6.49 16.79
CA LEU A 371 8.16 -7.45 16.24
C LEU A 371 6.72 -6.93 16.38
N ASP A 372 6.35 -6.43 17.56
CA ASP A 372 5.00 -5.91 17.82
C ASP A 372 4.68 -4.74 16.88
N VAL A 373 5.64 -3.82 16.69
CA VAL A 373 5.49 -2.69 15.77
C VAL A 373 5.37 -3.17 14.31
N VAL A 374 6.21 -4.11 13.87
CA VAL A 374 6.13 -4.66 12.51
C VAL A 374 4.81 -5.38 12.27
N GLN A 375 4.33 -6.17 13.23
CA GLN A 375 3.03 -6.85 13.13
C GLN A 375 1.89 -5.84 13.08
N TYR A 376 1.90 -4.83 13.94
CA TYR A 376 0.91 -3.76 13.93
C TYR A 376 0.87 -3.00 12.60
N LEU A 377 2.03 -2.54 12.12
CA LEU A 377 2.10 -1.79 10.87
C LEU A 377 1.78 -2.66 9.65
N ALA A 378 2.07 -3.97 9.69
CA ALA A 378 1.66 -4.93 8.67
C ALA A 378 0.15 -5.24 8.70
N ALA A 379 -0.46 -5.27 9.89
CA ALA A 379 -1.91 -5.40 10.06
C ALA A 379 -2.62 -4.16 9.48
N LYS A 380 -2.10 -2.97 9.79
CA LYS A 380 -2.52 -1.68 9.25
C LYS A 380 -1.83 -1.33 7.92
N GLU A 381 -1.78 -2.30 7.00
CA GLU A 381 -1.16 -2.02 5.71
C GLU A 381 -1.90 -0.87 4.99
N GLU A 382 -3.21 -0.71 5.10
CA GLU A 382 -3.91 0.30 4.31
C GLU A 382 -3.90 1.72 4.90
N ALA A 383 -3.80 1.85 6.23
CA ALA A 383 -3.89 3.11 6.96
C ALA A 383 -2.61 3.34 7.74
N HIS A 384 -1.75 4.21 7.20
CA HIS A 384 -0.40 4.44 7.72
C HIS A 384 -0.27 5.78 8.44
N PRO A 385 0.64 5.90 9.43
CA PRO A 385 0.91 7.18 10.07
C PRO A 385 1.37 8.22 9.04
N VAL A 386 0.84 9.44 9.15
CA VAL A 386 1.07 10.56 8.21
C VAL A 386 2.17 11.51 8.71
N ASP A 387 3.05 11.00 9.58
CA ASP A 387 4.05 11.80 10.29
C ASP A 387 5.15 12.36 9.38
N TRP A 388 5.51 11.63 8.32
CA TRP A 388 6.50 12.12 7.35
C TRP A 388 5.96 13.34 6.62
N ALA A 389 4.72 13.26 6.10
CA ALA A 389 4.10 14.39 5.43
C ALA A 389 3.86 15.57 6.39
N LYS A 390 3.44 15.32 7.65
CA LYS A 390 3.35 16.36 8.69
C LYS A 390 4.67 17.13 8.80
N ARG A 391 5.79 16.43 9.05
CA ARG A 391 7.11 17.07 9.22
C ARG A 391 7.62 17.75 7.96
N TRP A 392 7.21 17.27 6.79
CA TRP A 392 7.50 17.93 5.52
C TRP A 392 6.77 19.28 5.44
N TYR A 393 5.45 19.29 5.67
CA TYR A 393 4.67 20.53 5.66
C TYR A 393 5.01 21.49 6.80
N GLU A 394 5.36 20.99 7.99
CA GLU A 394 5.84 21.81 9.11
C GLU A 394 7.17 22.50 8.78
N ARG A 395 8.08 21.84 8.06
CA ARG A 395 9.32 22.45 7.57
C ARG A 395 9.05 23.54 6.53
N LEU A 396 8.08 23.31 5.64
CA LEU A 396 7.68 24.28 4.62
C LEU A 396 7.02 25.52 5.24
N VAL A 397 6.00 25.31 6.08
CA VAL A 397 5.14 26.36 6.66
C VAL A 397 5.75 26.97 7.92
N ARG A 398 6.75 26.34 8.54
CA ARG A 398 7.42 26.79 9.77
C ARG A 398 6.46 27.00 10.95
N ILE A 399 5.37 26.26 11.01
CA ILE A 399 4.35 26.28 12.06
C ILE A 399 4.07 24.84 12.49
N PRO A 400 3.92 24.55 13.79
CA PRO A 400 3.52 23.22 14.25
C PRO A 400 2.08 22.89 13.81
N LEU A 401 1.91 21.78 13.09
CA LEU A 401 0.62 21.34 12.54
C LEU A 401 -0.15 20.40 13.49
N GLU A 402 0.45 20.08 14.64
CA GLU A 402 -0.14 19.19 15.65
C GLU A 402 -1.47 19.70 16.24
N HIS A 403 -1.67 21.02 16.25
CA HIS A 403 -2.89 21.60 16.81
C HIS A 403 -4.09 21.56 15.87
N THR A 404 -3.91 21.20 14.59
CA THR A 404 -4.98 21.12 13.60
C THR A 404 -6.04 20.08 14.01
N THR A 405 -7.30 20.37 13.76
CA THR A 405 -8.41 19.49 14.15
C THR A 405 -8.35 18.13 13.46
N GLU A 406 -7.85 18.12 12.23
CA GLU A 406 -7.69 16.98 11.36
C GLU A 406 -6.61 16.03 11.88
N TYR A 407 -5.47 16.58 12.32
CA TYR A 407 -4.37 15.81 12.88
C TYR A 407 -4.67 15.30 14.30
N LYS A 408 -5.30 16.10 15.17
CA LYS A 408 -5.76 15.65 16.49
C LYS A 408 -6.65 14.41 16.43
N ARG A 409 -7.48 14.29 15.39
CA ARG A 409 -8.29 13.08 15.15
C ARG A 409 -7.42 11.86 14.82
N LEU A 410 -6.36 12.04 14.03
CA LEU A 410 -5.40 10.98 13.72
C LEU A 410 -4.60 10.55 14.94
N GLU A 411 -4.16 11.49 15.77
CA GLU A 411 -3.46 11.19 17.02
C GLU A 411 -4.35 10.43 17.99
N ALA A 412 -5.59 10.86 18.20
CA ALA A 412 -6.54 10.14 19.06
C ALA A 412 -6.77 8.69 18.61
N ILE A 413 -6.80 8.45 17.29
CA ILE A 413 -6.85 7.09 16.72
C ILE A 413 -5.54 6.36 17.06
N ARG A 414 -4.38 6.90 16.68
CA ARG A 414 -3.07 6.28 16.93
C ARG A 414 -2.89 5.92 18.41
N ASP A 415 -3.15 6.85 19.32
CA ASP A 415 -2.94 6.69 20.76
C ASP A 415 -3.88 5.62 21.35
N GLY A 416 -5.10 5.52 20.83
CA GLY A 416 -6.02 4.43 21.17
C GLY A 416 -5.54 3.06 20.68
N ASP A 417 -4.80 3.00 19.57
CA ASP A 417 -4.21 1.76 19.06
C ASP A 417 -2.92 1.38 19.78
N THR A 418 -2.06 2.35 20.11
CA THR A 418 -0.84 2.10 20.90
C THR A 418 -1.20 1.61 22.30
N ALA A 419 -2.20 2.21 22.94
CA ALA A 419 -2.69 1.73 24.23
C ALA A 419 -3.28 0.30 24.15
N ALA A 420 -3.94 -0.04 23.04
CA ALA A 420 -4.46 -1.39 22.79
C ALA A 420 -3.32 -2.42 22.61
N LEU A 421 -2.26 -2.05 21.88
CA LEU A 421 -1.06 -2.87 21.71
C LEU A 421 -0.30 -3.07 23.01
N GLU A 422 -0.11 -2.01 23.80
CA GLU A 422 0.53 -2.10 25.10
C GLU A 422 -0.24 -3.05 26.03
N LEU A 423 -1.58 -3.01 26.00
CA LEU A 423 -2.41 -3.95 26.75
C LEU A 423 -2.21 -5.40 26.25
N GLN A 424 -2.10 -5.61 24.94
CA GLN A 424 -1.80 -6.92 24.36
C GLN A 424 -0.43 -7.44 24.81
N ALA A 425 0.61 -6.61 24.72
CA ALA A 425 1.96 -6.95 25.11
C ALA A 425 2.08 -7.25 26.61
N ARG A 426 1.38 -6.50 27.46
CA ARG A 426 1.30 -6.78 28.90
C ARG A 426 0.62 -8.12 29.18
N VAL A 427 -0.53 -8.40 28.56
CA VAL A 427 -1.23 -9.69 28.72
C VAL A 427 -0.36 -10.86 28.26
N ALA A 428 0.38 -10.71 27.16
CA ALA A 428 1.31 -11.74 26.69
C ALA A 428 2.45 -12.00 27.70
N ARG A 429 3.04 -10.94 28.27
CA ARG A 429 4.08 -11.06 29.30
C ARG A 429 3.57 -11.64 30.61
N GLU A 430 2.35 -11.27 31.02
CA GLU A 430 1.70 -11.82 32.22
C GLU A 430 1.34 -13.31 32.05
N ALA A 431 1.04 -13.74 30.82
CA ALA A 431 0.81 -15.16 30.52
C ALA A 431 2.11 -15.99 30.59
N ASP A 432 3.26 -15.39 30.30
CA ASP A 432 4.58 -16.03 30.40
C ASP A 432 5.21 -15.94 31.81
N ALA A 433 4.68 -15.11 32.71
CA ALA A 433 5.18 -14.96 34.07
C ALA A 433 4.67 -16.10 35.00
N PRO A 434 5.53 -16.74 35.81
CA PRO A 434 5.10 -17.80 36.73
C PRO A 434 4.34 -17.19 37.92
N VAL A 435 3.02 -17.04 37.80
CA VAL A 435 2.16 -16.59 38.90
C VAL A 435 1.94 -17.73 39.90
N SER A 436 2.63 -17.66 41.03
CA SER A 436 2.75 -18.76 42.02
C SER A 436 1.54 -18.97 42.95
N ALA A 437 0.35 -18.45 42.64
CA ALA A 437 -0.83 -18.56 43.50
C ALA A 437 -2.07 -19.20 42.85
N GLY A 438 -2.07 -19.36 41.51
CA GLY A 438 -3.11 -20.06 40.74
C GLY A 438 -2.60 -21.30 40.00
N HIS A 439 -1.37 -21.74 40.31
CA HIS A 439 -0.60 -22.70 39.52
C HIS A 439 -1.31 -24.05 39.33
N GLU A 440 -2.08 -24.54 40.30
CA GLU A 440 -2.80 -25.80 40.14
C GLU A 440 -4.02 -25.70 39.22
N ALA A 441 -4.82 -24.64 39.33
CA ALA A 441 -5.97 -24.40 38.45
C ALA A 441 -5.52 -24.07 37.02
N ALA A 442 -4.42 -23.31 36.88
CA ALA A 442 -3.78 -23.04 35.60
C ALA A 442 -3.17 -24.31 35.00
N MET A 443 -2.48 -25.15 35.78
CA MET A 443 -1.94 -26.44 35.31
C MET A 443 -3.03 -27.44 34.95
N GLN A 444 -4.19 -27.43 35.63
CA GLN A 444 -5.33 -28.26 35.25
C GLN A 444 -6.02 -27.75 33.98
N ALA A 445 -6.20 -26.44 33.83
CA ALA A 445 -6.68 -25.83 32.60
C ALA A 445 -5.71 -26.03 31.43
N GLU A 446 -4.40 -25.99 31.69
CA GLU A 446 -3.35 -26.22 30.71
C GLU A 446 -3.25 -27.71 30.34
N ARG A 447 -3.42 -28.64 31.28
CA ARG A 447 -3.55 -30.08 30.97
C ARG A 447 -4.82 -30.39 30.17
N ALA A 448 -5.95 -29.75 30.49
CA ALA A 448 -7.19 -29.87 29.72
C ALA A 448 -7.05 -29.28 28.31
N ALA A 449 -6.38 -28.13 28.19
CA ALA A 449 -6.06 -27.50 26.91
C ALA A 449 -5.02 -28.31 26.11
N ALA A 450 -4.04 -28.93 26.77
CA ALA A 450 -3.04 -29.80 26.15
C ALA A 450 -3.68 -31.07 25.59
N GLY A 451 -4.67 -31.63 26.28
CA GLY A 451 -5.52 -32.71 25.75
C GLY A 451 -6.32 -32.31 24.51
N GLY A 452 -6.70 -31.03 24.39
CA GLY A 452 -7.31 -30.48 23.17
C GLY A 452 -6.30 -30.25 22.04
N ARG A 453 -5.07 -29.82 22.37
CA ARG A 453 -3.99 -29.59 21.38
C ARG A 453 -3.44 -30.89 20.80
N THR A 454 -3.42 -32.00 21.54
CA THR A 454 -3.00 -33.31 21.00
C THR A 454 -3.99 -33.90 20.01
N GLN A 455 -5.27 -33.49 20.08
CA GLN A 455 -6.31 -33.85 19.11
C GLN A 455 -6.38 -32.89 17.92
N GLN A 456 -5.81 -31.69 18.05
CA GLN A 456 -5.77 -30.70 16.97
C GLN A 456 -4.65 -31.06 15.98
N ALA A 457 -5.01 -31.34 14.73
CA ALA A 457 -4.04 -31.60 13.67
C ALA A 457 -3.07 -30.41 13.54
N VAL A 458 -1.81 -30.61 13.91
CA VAL A 458 -0.75 -29.61 13.76
C VAL A 458 -0.49 -29.44 12.27
N ARG A 459 -0.68 -28.22 11.74
CA ARG A 459 -0.37 -27.92 10.35
C ARG A 459 1.15 -28.00 10.15
N LEU A 460 1.63 -29.02 9.43
CA LEU A 460 3.08 -29.24 9.20
C LEU A 460 3.78 -27.97 8.69
N VAL A 461 3.10 -27.21 7.83
CA VAL A 461 3.58 -25.91 7.31
C VAL A 461 3.97 -24.95 8.43
N GLU A 462 3.20 -24.85 9.52
CA GLU A 462 3.52 -23.97 10.66
C GLU A 462 4.79 -24.41 11.40
N LYS A 463 5.12 -25.71 11.38
CA LYS A 463 6.37 -26.24 11.95
C LYS A 463 7.58 -26.05 11.03
N MET A 464 7.38 -25.77 9.75
CA MET A 464 8.46 -25.42 8.81
C MET A 464 8.94 -23.98 9.02
N PHE A 465 8.10 -23.10 9.59
CA PHE A 465 8.48 -21.74 9.95
C PHE A 465 9.05 -21.68 11.37
N MET A 466 10.06 -20.83 11.56
CA MET A 466 10.56 -20.49 12.89
C MET A 466 9.51 -19.70 13.68
N ARG A 467 9.56 -19.78 15.01
CA ARG A 467 8.70 -18.96 15.87
C ARG A 467 8.95 -17.47 15.62
N PRO A 468 7.92 -16.60 15.60
CA PRO A 468 8.09 -15.16 15.37
C PRO A 468 9.06 -14.48 16.33
N ASP A 469 9.08 -14.94 17.59
CA ASP A 469 9.90 -14.40 18.69
C ASP A 469 11.34 -14.94 18.71
N ASP A 470 11.75 -15.72 17.71
CA ASP A 470 13.11 -16.29 17.66
C ASP A 470 14.16 -15.16 17.54
N PRO A 471 15.19 -15.14 18.41
CA PRO A 471 16.19 -14.08 18.41
C PRO A 471 16.97 -13.97 17.08
N ARG A 472 17.02 -15.03 16.28
CA ARG A 472 17.65 -15.03 14.95
C ARG A 472 16.87 -14.21 13.93
N LEU A 473 15.60 -13.90 14.18
CA LEU A 473 14.74 -13.13 13.28
C LEU A 473 14.81 -11.62 13.51
N LYS A 474 15.54 -11.12 14.52
CA LYS A 474 15.65 -9.68 14.81
C LYS A 474 16.10 -8.85 13.62
N SER A 475 17.09 -9.34 12.85
CA SER A 475 17.57 -8.64 11.64
C SER A 475 16.53 -8.61 10.52
N LEU A 476 15.70 -9.66 10.41
CA LEU A 476 14.59 -9.73 9.47
C LEU A 476 13.48 -8.74 9.89
N HIS A 477 13.18 -8.64 11.18
CA HIS A 477 12.22 -7.68 11.72
C HIS A 477 12.65 -6.23 11.43
N GLU A 478 13.93 -5.91 11.59
CA GLU A 478 14.47 -4.59 11.21
C GLU A 478 14.37 -4.32 9.70
N ARG A 479 14.70 -5.31 8.85
CA ARG A 479 14.51 -5.17 7.39
C ARG A 479 13.05 -4.99 7.01
N ARG A 480 12.13 -5.71 7.67
CA ARG A 480 10.68 -5.56 7.49
C ARG A 480 10.20 -4.19 7.94
N LEU A 481 10.69 -3.68 9.07
CA LEU A 481 10.39 -2.32 9.52
C LEU A 481 10.83 -1.28 8.49
N ARG A 482 12.06 -1.38 7.96
CA ARG A 482 12.54 -0.50 6.88
C ARG A 482 11.70 -0.61 5.61
N TYR A 483 11.31 -1.81 5.21
CA TYR A 483 10.45 -2.02 4.04
C TYR A 483 9.05 -1.43 4.22
N ILE A 484 8.45 -1.62 5.40
CA ILE A 484 7.15 -1.02 5.72
C ILE A 484 7.26 0.50 5.74
N ALA A 485 8.29 1.05 6.38
CA ALA A 485 8.55 2.49 6.40
C ALA A 485 8.72 3.07 4.98
N TYR A 486 9.42 2.35 4.10
CA TYR A 486 9.56 2.70 2.69
C TYR A 486 8.18 2.73 1.98
N LEU A 487 7.38 1.67 2.12
CA LEU A 487 6.03 1.62 1.55
C LEU A 487 5.14 2.75 2.08
N GLN A 488 5.27 3.09 3.37
CA GLN A 488 4.57 4.19 4.00
C GLN A 488 4.95 5.54 3.41
N MET A 489 6.25 5.81 3.25
CA MET A 489 6.76 7.02 2.61
C MET A 489 6.29 7.12 1.16
N GLU A 490 6.43 6.06 0.35
CA GLU A 490 5.99 6.04 -1.04
C GLU A 490 4.48 6.32 -1.18
N ARG A 491 3.66 5.76 -0.28
CA ARG A 491 2.22 6.02 -0.28
C ARG A 491 1.87 7.45 0.12
N GLN A 492 2.60 8.02 1.09
CA GLN A 492 2.45 9.43 1.46
C GLN A 492 2.89 10.35 0.33
N ILE A 493 4.02 10.08 -0.33
CA ILE A 493 4.52 10.82 -1.49
C ILE A 493 3.51 10.74 -2.64
N ALA A 494 3.02 9.56 -2.97
CA ALA A 494 2.01 9.38 -4.02
C ALA A 494 0.71 10.14 -3.71
N GLN A 495 0.27 10.12 -2.45
CA GLN A 495 -0.91 10.88 -2.03
C GLN A 495 -0.67 12.40 -2.05
N ALA A 496 0.49 12.87 -1.62
CA ALA A 496 0.87 14.28 -1.68
C ALA A 496 0.96 14.78 -3.13
N ARG A 497 1.55 14.00 -4.04
CA ARG A 497 1.57 14.28 -5.49
C ARG A 497 0.16 14.35 -6.08
N GLU A 498 -0.72 13.43 -5.71
CA GLU A 498 -2.10 13.44 -6.19
C GLU A 498 -2.87 14.66 -5.67
N ASN A 499 -2.71 15.01 -4.39
CA ASN A 499 -3.29 16.24 -3.84
C ASN A 499 -2.73 17.48 -4.53
N ALA A 500 -1.41 17.52 -4.79
CA ALA A 500 -0.79 18.63 -5.49
C ALA A 500 -1.32 18.80 -6.92
N LYS A 501 -1.67 17.70 -7.59
CA LYS A 501 -2.32 17.74 -8.90
C LYS A 501 -3.79 18.20 -8.82
N ILE A 502 -4.51 17.84 -7.76
CA ILE A 502 -5.92 18.21 -7.57
C ILE A 502 -6.05 19.71 -7.26
N PHE A 503 -5.18 20.26 -6.41
CA PHE A 503 -5.24 21.64 -5.95
C PHE A 503 -4.30 22.58 -6.73
N GLU A 504 -3.88 22.18 -7.93
CA GLU A 504 -3.11 23.03 -8.81
C GLU A 504 -3.91 24.30 -9.17
N GLY A 505 -3.27 25.47 -9.08
CA GLY A 505 -3.90 26.77 -9.36
C GLY A 505 -4.62 27.44 -8.19
N VAL A 506 -4.79 26.77 -7.03
CA VAL A 506 -5.40 27.38 -5.82
C VAL A 506 -4.64 28.64 -5.36
N GLU A 507 -3.35 28.70 -5.62
CA GLU A 507 -2.43 29.79 -5.24
C GLU A 507 -2.80 31.14 -5.89
N ALA A 508 -3.52 31.10 -7.03
CA ALA A 508 -3.96 32.25 -7.81
C ALA A 508 -5.35 32.78 -7.42
N THR A 509 -6.00 32.17 -6.43
CA THR A 509 -7.33 32.59 -5.95
C THR A 509 -7.27 33.85 -5.07
N ALA A 510 -8.40 34.55 -4.91
CA ALA A 510 -8.47 35.74 -4.05
C ALA A 510 -8.27 35.39 -2.56
N GLU A 511 -8.78 34.23 -2.16
CA GLU A 511 -8.60 33.62 -0.84
C GLU A 511 -7.11 33.43 -0.51
N ALA A 512 -6.28 33.10 -1.51
CA ALA A 512 -4.84 32.98 -1.33
C ALA A 512 -4.18 34.32 -0.97
N ALA A 513 -4.66 35.44 -1.51
CA ALA A 513 -4.15 36.76 -1.14
C ALA A 513 -4.50 37.13 0.32
N GLU A 514 -5.72 36.79 0.76
CA GLU A 514 -6.13 36.96 2.16
C GLU A 514 -5.30 36.07 3.10
N CYS A 515 -5.15 34.78 2.78
CA CYS A 515 -4.36 33.84 3.58
C CYS A 515 -2.89 34.26 3.70
N ARG A 516 -2.26 34.75 2.62
CA ARG A 516 -0.88 35.29 2.67
C ARG A 516 -0.76 36.48 3.62
N LYS A 517 -1.77 37.37 3.64
CA LYS A 517 -1.79 38.51 4.57
C LYS A 517 -1.91 38.05 6.03
N LEU A 518 -2.82 37.12 6.31
CA LEU A 518 -3.01 36.55 7.66
C LEU A 518 -1.77 35.76 8.12
N TYR A 519 -1.16 35.00 7.20
CA TYR A 519 0.05 34.23 7.47
C TYR A 519 1.26 35.15 7.74
N ALA A 520 1.38 36.27 7.02
CA ALA A 520 2.40 37.28 7.30
C ALA A 520 2.25 37.86 8.71
N GLN A 521 1.02 38.16 9.15
CA GLN A 521 0.75 38.61 10.52
C GLN A 521 1.13 37.53 11.55
N LEU A 522 0.79 36.27 11.31
CA LEU A 522 1.15 35.16 12.18
C LEU A 522 2.68 35.01 12.29
N MET A 523 3.39 35.08 11.17
CA MET A 523 4.85 34.99 11.14
C MET A 523 5.54 36.17 11.82
N GLU A 524 5.00 37.39 11.68
CA GLU A 524 5.49 38.57 12.39
C GLU A 524 5.38 38.37 13.91
N ARG A 525 4.25 37.84 14.39
CA ARG A 525 4.06 37.54 15.82
C ARG A 525 5.00 36.44 16.31
N LYS A 526 5.19 35.38 15.52
CA LYS A 526 6.19 34.33 15.82
C LYS A 526 7.59 34.92 15.95
N GLN A 527 7.98 35.83 15.06
CA GLN A 527 9.28 36.52 15.13
C GLN A 527 9.41 37.38 16.39
N ARG A 528 8.34 38.09 16.77
CA ARG A 528 8.31 38.87 18.03
C ARG A 528 8.48 37.98 19.26
N LEU A 529 7.80 36.83 19.31
CA LEU A 529 7.95 35.86 20.41
C LEU A 529 9.35 35.24 20.46
N ALA A 530 9.94 34.92 19.30
CA ALA A 530 11.32 34.43 19.23
C ALA A 530 12.31 35.48 19.75
N ALA A 531 12.15 36.75 19.34
CA ALA A 531 12.98 37.86 19.83
C ALA A 531 12.84 38.10 21.34
N LEU A 532 11.64 37.91 21.90
CA LEU A 532 11.40 37.96 23.34
C LEU A 532 12.08 36.79 24.08
N GLY A 533 12.07 35.59 23.50
CA GLY A 533 12.76 34.41 24.04
C GLY A 533 14.30 34.55 24.05
N ASP A 534 14.87 35.12 23.00
CA ASP A 534 16.32 35.36 22.91
C ASP A 534 16.80 36.46 23.89
N SER A 535 15.94 37.44 24.21
CA SER A 535 16.25 38.46 25.23
C SER A 535 16.39 37.89 26.64
N VAL A 536 15.69 36.80 26.97
CA VAL A 536 15.75 36.17 28.31
C VAL A 536 16.96 35.24 28.42
N ASN A 537 17.35 34.58 27.32
CA ASN A 537 18.53 33.72 27.31
C ASN A 537 19.86 34.51 27.18
N SER A 538 19.83 35.70 26.59
CA SER A 538 21.02 36.56 26.45
C SER A 538 21.40 37.31 27.74
N SER A 539 20.47 37.51 28.68
CA SER A 539 20.77 38.21 29.95
C SER A 539 21.39 37.31 31.03
N ALA A 540 21.47 35.99 30.79
CA ALA A 540 22.07 35.03 31.72
C ALA A 540 23.54 34.70 31.39
N ALA A 541 24.08 35.23 30.30
CA ALA A 541 25.44 34.95 29.82
C ALA A 541 26.24 36.25 29.59
N SER A 542 26.45 37.04 30.64
CA SER A 542 27.39 38.16 30.60
C SER A 542 28.01 38.44 31.97
N THR A 543 28.90 37.56 32.41
CA THR A 543 29.87 37.87 33.47
C THR A 543 31.08 36.96 33.31
N THR A 544 32.05 37.35 32.48
CA THR A 544 33.46 37.01 32.68
C THR A 544 34.31 37.97 31.86
N GLU A 545 35.15 38.70 32.56
CA GLU A 545 35.92 39.84 32.11
C GLU A 545 37.17 39.44 31.31
N ALA A 546 37.65 40.44 30.56
CA ALA A 546 39.06 40.76 30.32
C ALA A 546 39.86 39.95 29.29
N GLY A 547 40.07 40.61 28.13
CA GLY A 547 41.41 40.99 27.69
C GLY A 547 42.03 40.17 26.55
N GLY A 548 42.55 40.87 25.53
CA GLY A 548 43.62 40.34 24.69
C GLY A 548 43.39 40.42 23.18
N THR A 549 43.81 41.53 22.61
CA THR A 549 44.02 41.89 21.19
C THR A 549 44.72 40.85 20.30
N GLU A 550 44.23 40.82 19.04
CA GLU A 550 44.94 40.70 17.76
C GLU A 550 45.93 39.54 17.51
N SER A 551 45.69 38.76 16.44
CA SER A 551 46.56 38.74 15.25
C SER A 551 46.33 37.50 14.35
N MET A 552 46.61 37.74 13.08
CA MET A 552 46.55 36.90 11.88
C MET A 552 46.86 35.39 12.01
N GLY A 553 46.17 34.63 11.15
CA GLY A 553 46.86 33.72 10.23
C GLY A 553 46.38 32.27 10.25
N GLY A 554 46.07 31.75 9.06
CA GLY A 554 46.27 30.32 8.76
C GLY A 554 45.03 29.48 8.50
N SER A 555 44.63 29.41 7.23
CA SER A 555 44.44 28.17 6.48
C SER A 555 43.71 26.98 7.15
N ALA A 556 42.48 26.69 6.69
CA ALA A 556 42.12 25.35 6.23
C ALA A 556 40.84 25.41 5.38
N ALA A 557 40.97 25.00 4.12
CA ALA A 557 39.85 24.58 3.30
C ALA A 557 39.46 23.16 3.71
N ALA A 558 38.22 22.96 4.14
CA ALA A 558 37.46 21.70 4.06
C ALA A 558 36.05 21.91 4.65
N THR A 559 35.03 21.31 4.03
CA THR A 559 33.65 21.08 4.53
C THR A 559 32.78 22.34 4.75
N SER A 560 32.05 22.88 3.77
CA SER A 560 30.84 22.36 3.08
C SER A 560 29.69 21.96 4.01
N GLY A 561 28.63 22.78 4.07
CA GLY A 561 27.24 22.31 4.24
C GLY A 561 26.65 22.18 5.66
N ASP A 562 27.38 21.68 6.66
CA ASP A 562 26.70 21.12 7.85
C ASP A 562 26.50 22.07 9.05
N VAL A 563 27.22 23.19 9.14
CA VAL A 563 27.16 24.06 10.34
C VAL A 563 26.02 25.09 10.28
N ALA A 564 25.59 25.49 9.08
CA ALA A 564 24.49 26.45 8.92
C ALA A 564 23.10 25.85 9.22
N THR A 565 22.98 24.52 9.14
CA THR A 565 21.72 23.78 9.39
C THR A 565 21.55 23.43 10.86
N ALA A 566 22.65 23.32 11.63
CA ALA A 566 22.62 23.00 13.06
C ALA A 566 22.23 24.19 13.95
N VAL A 567 22.47 25.43 13.50
CA VAL A 567 22.16 26.65 14.28
C VAL A 567 20.70 27.11 14.09
N ALA A 568 20.02 26.68 13.02
CA ALA A 568 18.59 26.93 12.83
C ALA A 568 17.67 25.91 13.55
N ALA A 569 18.22 24.79 14.02
CA ALA A 569 17.46 23.69 14.62
C ALA A 569 17.24 23.83 16.14
N THR A 570 17.98 24.71 16.82
CA THR A 570 17.94 24.87 18.28
C THR A 570 17.25 26.15 18.76
N ALA A 571 17.00 27.13 17.88
CA ALA A 571 16.29 28.36 18.21
C ALA A 571 14.89 28.38 17.55
N GLY A 572 13.83 28.10 18.32
CA GLY A 572 12.46 28.48 17.94
C GLY A 572 11.35 27.41 17.95
N ASN A 573 11.51 26.28 18.64
CA ASN A 573 10.39 25.35 18.94
C ASN A 573 9.44 25.85 20.04
N ALA A 574 9.33 27.17 20.24
CA ALA A 574 8.28 27.71 21.10
C ALA A 574 6.94 27.53 20.38
N ASN A 575 6.03 26.73 20.96
CA ASN A 575 4.67 26.57 20.47
C ASN A 575 3.93 27.91 20.56
N VAL A 576 3.97 28.67 19.46
CA VAL A 576 3.39 30.01 19.29
C VAL A 576 1.93 30.05 19.75
N PHE A 577 1.20 28.95 19.57
CA PHE A 577 -0.23 28.85 19.85
C PHE A 577 -0.58 28.71 21.33
N GLU A 578 0.32 28.18 22.15
CA GLU A 578 0.09 28.07 23.60
C GLU A 578 0.36 29.40 24.31
N GLN A 579 1.23 30.24 23.74
CA GLN A 579 1.66 31.51 24.33
C GLN A 579 0.86 32.72 23.81
N ASP A 580 0.28 32.63 22.61
CA ASP A 580 -0.37 33.77 21.95
C ASP A 580 -1.74 33.39 21.36
N ALA A 581 -2.80 33.81 22.07
CA ALA A 581 -4.19 33.56 21.68
C ALA A 581 -4.56 34.22 20.34
N GLU A 582 -3.94 35.35 19.98
CA GLU A 582 -4.21 36.02 18.71
C GLU A 582 -3.56 35.26 17.54
N ALA A 583 -2.38 34.67 17.74
CA ALA A 583 -1.76 33.79 16.74
C ALA A 583 -2.61 32.53 16.51
N ALA A 584 -3.22 31.98 17.56
CA ALA A 584 -4.18 30.88 17.45
C ALA A 584 -5.45 31.31 16.69
N ALA A 585 -5.98 32.51 16.95
CA ALA A 585 -7.14 33.05 16.23
C ALA A 585 -6.87 33.27 14.73
N LEU A 586 -5.68 33.78 14.38
CA LEU A 586 -5.24 33.93 13.00
C LEU A 586 -5.12 32.57 12.30
N PHE A 587 -4.54 31.57 12.98
CA PHE A 587 -4.42 30.22 12.44
C PHE A 587 -5.79 29.57 12.21
N GLU A 588 -6.73 29.72 13.13
CA GLU A 588 -8.12 29.27 12.97
C GLU A 588 -8.85 29.98 11.82
N GLN A 589 -8.56 31.27 11.59
CA GLN A 589 -9.10 32.00 10.44
C GLN A 589 -8.56 31.45 9.12
N ILE A 590 -7.25 31.23 9.01
CA ILE A 590 -6.64 30.61 7.83
C ILE A 590 -7.19 29.19 7.65
N GLY A 591 -7.37 28.44 8.73
CA GLY A 591 -7.94 27.09 8.72
C GLY A 591 -9.38 27.07 8.18
N ARG A 592 -10.22 28.03 8.57
CA ARG A 592 -11.59 28.20 8.04
C ARG A 592 -11.60 28.49 6.54
N ILE A 593 -10.73 29.38 6.06
CA ILE A 593 -10.59 29.68 4.63
C ILE A 593 -10.12 28.42 3.87
N THR A 594 -9.11 27.74 4.40
CA THR A 594 -8.55 26.49 3.84
C THR A 594 -9.65 25.43 3.68
N GLN A 595 -10.46 25.20 4.72
CA GLN A 595 -11.58 24.26 4.65
C GLN A 595 -12.67 24.70 3.67
N SER A 596 -12.92 26.00 3.53
CA SER A 596 -13.84 26.54 2.53
C SER A 596 -13.37 26.21 1.11
N VAL A 597 -12.10 26.45 0.80
CA VAL A 597 -11.49 26.11 -0.50
C VAL A 597 -11.52 24.60 -0.75
N ILE A 598 -11.23 23.76 0.26
CA ILE A 598 -11.33 22.30 0.09
C ILE A 598 -12.77 21.88 -0.26
N ARG A 599 -13.77 22.54 0.33
CA ARG A 599 -15.19 22.27 0.04
C ARG A 599 -15.59 22.71 -1.38
N THR A 600 -15.04 23.79 -1.93
CA THR A 600 -15.34 24.19 -3.31
C THR A 600 -14.82 23.17 -4.32
N TYR A 601 -13.64 22.59 -4.07
CA TYR A 601 -13.06 21.49 -4.87
C TYR A 601 -13.66 20.10 -4.54
N SER A 602 -14.69 20.02 -3.68
CA SER A 602 -15.18 18.75 -3.12
C SER A 602 -15.75 17.74 -4.12
N ARG A 603 -16.23 18.19 -5.30
CA ARG A 603 -16.77 17.28 -6.32
C ARG A 603 -15.68 16.42 -6.95
N GLU A 604 -14.51 17.00 -7.17
CA GLU A 604 -13.36 16.28 -7.73
C GLU A 604 -12.68 15.43 -6.66
N THR A 605 -12.53 15.95 -5.44
CA THR A 605 -11.93 15.20 -4.33
C THR A 605 -12.75 13.98 -3.94
N ARG A 606 -14.09 14.06 -3.92
CA ARG A 606 -14.97 12.92 -3.61
C ARG A 606 -14.83 11.76 -4.57
N ARG A 607 -14.63 12.03 -5.88
CA ARG A 607 -14.45 10.97 -6.88
C ARG A 607 -13.13 10.22 -6.72
N ARG A 608 -12.11 10.86 -6.14
CA ARG A 608 -10.77 10.30 -5.97
C ARG A 608 -10.46 9.82 -4.55
N SER A 609 -11.27 10.20 -3.56
CA SER A 609 -11.16 9.77 -2.17
C SER A 609 -11.26 8.24 -2.05
N LYS A 610 -10.21 7.60 -1.53
CA LYS A 610 -10.18 6.16 -1.27
C LYS A 610 -11.15 5.81 -0.15
N ALA A 611 -11.23 6.68 0.86
CA ALA A 611 -12.13 6.51 1.98
C ALA A 611 -13.60 6.59 1.53
N ALA A 612 -13.96 7.58 0.72
CA ALA A 612 -15.32 7.70 0.15
C ALA A 612 -15.67 6.51 -0.74
N ALA A 613 -14.74 6.03 -1.57
CA ALA A 613 -14.97 4.84 -2.39
C ALA A 613 -15.20 3.57 -1.55
N LYS A 614 -14.45 3.39 -0.45
CA LYS A 614 -14.65 2.27 0.48
C LYS A 614 -15.94 2.42 1.28
N ALA A 615 -16.26 3.64 1.73
CA ALA A 615 -17.49 3.97 2.42
C ALA A 615 -18.71 3.69 1.54
N GLU A 616 -18.69 4.09 0.28
CA GLU A 616 -19.77 3.85 -0.66
C GLU A 616 -20.02 2.35 -0.88
N VAL A 617 -18.96 1.56 -1.10
CA VAL A 617 -19.06 0.10 -1.20
C VAL A 617 -19.62 -0.49 0.10
N PHE A 618 -19.13 -0.03 1.26
CA PHE A 618 -19.60 -0.47 2.57
C PHE A 618 -21.07 -0.14 2.80
N THR A 619 -21.50 1.09 2.49
CA THR A 619 -22.89 1.54 2.62
C THR A 619 -23.82 0.75 1.70
N ARG A 620 -23.43 0.50 0.44
CA ARG A 620 -24.20 -0.35 -0.48
C ARG A 620 -24.37 -1.77 0.05
N VAL A 621 -23.28 -2.37 0.54
CA VAL A 621 -23.32 -3.69 1.18
C VAL A 621 -24.24 -3.68 2.41
N MET A 622 -24.15 -2.66 3.27
CA MET A 622 -24.95 -2.55 4.49
C MET A 622 -26.44 -2.33 4.22
N GLN A 623 -26.80 -1.45 3.28
CA GLN A 623 -28.18 -1.18 2.90
C GLN A 623 -28.89 -2.47 2.47
N GLN A 624 -28.19 -3.35 1.77
CA GLN A 624 -28.78 -4.59 1.25
C GLN A 624 -28.93 -5.71 2.26
N VAL A 625 -28.18 -5.68 3.36
CA VAL A 625 -28.40 -6.63 4.45
C VAL A 625 -29.36 -6.06 5.51
N GLY A 626 -29.50 -4.72 5.60
CA GLY A 626 -30.54 -4.05 6.37
C GLY A 626 -31.94 -4.12 5.74
N LEU A 627 -32.02 -4.21 4.41
CA LEU A 627 -33.24 -4.49 3.66
C LEU A 627 -33.48 -6.01 3.60
N THR A 628 -33.63 -6.65 4.77
CA THR A 628 -34.56 -7.78 4.86
C THR A 628 -35.97 -7.20 4.82
N ASN A 629 -36.35 -6.61 3.67
CA ASN A 629 -37.75 -6.41 3.36
C ASN A 629 -38.38 -7.81 3.32
N ALA A 630 -39.61 -7.90 3.81
CA ALA A 630 -40.34 -9.11 4.19
C ALA A 630 -40.51 -10.19 3.09
N ASP A 631 -39.94 -10.00 1.90
CA ASP A 631 -40.16 -10.84 0.71
C ASP A 631 -39.04 -11.86 0.43
N GLY A 632 -38.03 -12.01 1.29
CA GLY A 632 -37.09 -13.15 1.22
C GLY A 632 -36.31 -13.32 -0.10
N SER A 633 -36.31 -12.31 -0.98
CA SER A 633 -35.76 -12.44 -2.33
C SER A 633 -34.23 -12.46 -2.32
N ARG A 634 -33.67 -13.68 -2.37
CA ARG A 634 -32.24 -13.92 -2.60
C ARG A 634 -31.72 -13.30 -3.91
N ALA A 635 -32.61 -12.95 -4.85
CA ALA A 635 -32.26 -12.41 -6.16
C ALA A 635 -31.52 -11.06 -6.07
N GLY A 636 -31.98 -10.13 -5.23
CA GLY A 636 -31.36 -8.79 -5.12
C GLY A 636 -29.91 -8.83 -4.62
N ARG A 637 -29.57 -9.75 -3.72
CA ARG A 637 -28.19 -9.93 -3.24
C ARG A 637 -27.27 -10.46 -4.33
N ALA A 638 -27.74 -11.40 -5.15
CA ALA A 638 -26.94 -11.98 -6.24
C ALA A 638 -26.64 -10.93 -7.31
N GLU A 639 -27.63 -10.11 -7.68
CA GLU A 639 -27.45 -9.01 -8.64
C GLU A 639 -26.44 -7.96 -8.16
N GLU A 640 -26.47 -7.54 -6.89
CA GLU A 640 -25.47 -6.58 -6.41
C GLU A 640 -24.07 -7.20 -6.33
N LEU A 641 -23.95 -8.46 -5.91
CA LEU A 641 -22.65 -9.14 -5.94
C LEU A 641 -22.11 -9.20 -7.38
N GLN A 642 -22.98 -9.42 -8.37
CA GLN A 642 -22.61 -9.30 -9.78
C GLN A 642 -22.19 -7.87 -10.16
N ARG A 643 -22.90 -6.82 -9.71
CA ARG A 643 -22.51 -5.41 -9.94
C ARG A 643 -21.18 -5.05 -9.28
N LEU A 644 -20.94 -5.49 -8.03
CA LEU A 644 -19.69 -5.28 -7.31
C LEU A 644 -18.52 -6.02 -7.98
N LEU A 645 -18.77 -7.26 -8.42
CA LEU A 645 -17.79 -8.00 -9.22
C LEU A 645 -17.53 -7.29 -10.54
N GLN A 646 -18.54 -6.77 -11.22
CA GLN A 646 -18.39 -6.01 -12.45
C GLN A 646 -17.57 -4.73 -12.23
N ALA A 647 -17.91 -3.93 -11.22
CA ALA A 647 -17.14 -2.74 -10.85
C ALA A 647 -15.69 -3.06 -10.47
N LYS A 648 -15.43 -4.21 -9.82
CA LYS A 648 -14.07 -4.67 -9.54
C LYS A 648 -13.32 -5.04 -10.83
N LYS A 649 -13.97 -5.72 -11.78
CA LYS A 649 -13.38 -6.07 -13.08
C LYS A 649 -13.04 -4.81 -13.87
N ASP A 650 -14.00 -3.89 -14.00
CA ASP A 650 -13.82 -2.62 -14.69
C ASP A 650 -12.67 -1.81 -14.07
N LYS A 651 -12.52 -1.84 -12.73
CA LYS A 651 -11.40 -1.20 -12.03
C LYS A 651 -10.05 -1.85 -12.33
N VAL A 652 -9.97 -3.18 -12.48
CA VAL A 652 -8.74 -3.87 -12.87
C VAL A 652 -8.38 -3.54 -14.32
N ALA A 653 -9.36 -3.60 -15.23
CA ALA A 653 -9.18 -3.24 -16.63
C ALA A 653 -8.72 -1.77 -16.78
N GLN A 654 -9.34 -0.84 -16.06
CA GLN A 654 -8.93 0.57 -16.05
C GLN A 654 -7.51 0.77 -15.52
N ARG A 655 -7.10 0.00 -14.50
CA ARG A 655 -5.72 0.06 -13.99
C ARG A 655 -4.72 -0.41 -15.04
N LEU A 656 -5.02 -1.50 -15.73
CA LEU A 656 -4.20 -2.01 -16.82
C LEU A 656 -4.08 -0.96 -17.94
N LEU A 657 -5.20 -0.33 -18.33
CA LEU A 657 -5.18 0.77 -19.29
C LEU A 657 -4.35 1.96 -18.82
N ASN A 658 -4.44 2.37 -17.56
CA ASN A 658 -3.66 3.48 -17.05
C ASN A 658 -2.14 3.19 -17.08
N VAL A 659 -1.74 1.93 -16.85
CA VAL A 659 -0.34 1.52 -16.97
C VAL A 659 0.09 1.59 -18.44
N LEU A 660 -0.70 1.06 -19.36
CA LEU A 660 -0.41 1.13 -20.80
C LEU A 660 -0.39 2.57 -21.32
N GLU A 661 -1.29 3.44 -20.84
CA GLU A 661 -1.30 4.86 -21.22
C GLU A 661 -0.04 5.58 -20.71
N ALA A 662 0.43 5.27 -19.50
CA ALA A 662 1.67 5.83 -18.97
C ALA A 662 2.88 5.36 -19.78
N ASP A 663 2.93 4.07 -20.12
CA ASP A 663 3.99 3.43 -20.91
C ASP A 663 4.07 4.02 -22.33
N VAL A 664 2.93 4.17 -23.01
CA VAL A 664 2.88 4.81 -24.34
C VAL A 664 3.27 6.29 -24.28
N LYS A 665 2.94 7.00 -23.20
CA LYS A 665 3.39 8.39 -23.04
C LYS A 665 4.90 8.49 -22.86
N SER A 666 5.51 7.62 -22.06
CA SER A 666 6.97 7.59 -21.92
C SER A 666 7.65 7.20 -23.23
N ASP A 667 7.10 6.24 -23.98
CA ASP A 667 7.62 5.85 -25.30
C ASP A 667 7.56 7.02 -26.29
N LEU A 668 6.42 7.74 -26.33
CA LEU A 668 6.26 8.92 -27.18
C LEU A 668 7.18 10.07 -26.77
N GLU A 669 7.32 10.36 -25.48
CA GLU A 669 8.24 11.39 -24.98
C GLU A 669 9.70 11.08 -25.34
N TRP A 670 10.09 9.81 -25.33
CA TRP A 670 11.42 9.39 -25.76
C TRP A 670 11.62 9.55 -27.27
N LEU A 671 10.62 9.19 -28.09
CA LEU A 671 10.66 9.40 -29.54
C LEU A 671 10.69 10.89 -29.89
N ASP A 672 9.85 11.71 -29.24
CA ASP A 672 9.83 13.16 -29.44
C ASP A 672 11.19 13.79 -29.06
N ALA A 673 11.86 13.27 -28.02
CA ALA A 673 13.20 13.73 -27.63
C ALA A 673 14.28 13.37 -28.65
N MET A 674 14.11 12.27 -29.40
CA MET A 674 14.98 11.94 -30.53
C MET A 674 14.76 12.89 -31.70
N ASP A 675 13.51 13.21 -32.02
CA ASP A 675 13.17 14.15 -33.09
C ASP A 675 13.62 15.59 -32.76
N GLU A 676 13.47 16.02 -31.50
CA GLU A 676 13.89 17.35 -31.02
C GLU A 676 15.41 17.54 -31.06
N ALA A 677 16.20 16.46 -31.03
CA ALA A 677 17.65 16.53 -31.12
C ALA A 677 18.16 17.03 -32.50
N GLU A 678 17.33 16.93 -33.56
CA GLU A 678 17.66 17.44 -34.89
C GLU A 678 17.30 18.92 -35.08
N ARG A 679 16.62 19.55 -34.10
CA ARG A 679 16.22 20.96 -34.20
C ARG A 679 17.44 21.90 -34.18
N PRO A 680 17.48 22.95 -35.03
CA PRO A 680 18.52 23.97 -34.94
C PRO A 680 18.51 24.66 -33.56
N PRO A 681 19.68 25.08 -33.04
CA PRO A 681 19.75 25.79 -31.77
C PRO A 681 19.03 27.14 -31.86
N LEU A 682 18.72 27.72 -30.70
CA LEU A 682 18.18 29.08 -30.63
C LEU A 682 19.19 30.09 -31.19
N LEU A 683 18.70 31.12 -31.89
CA LEU A 683 19.53 32.24 -32.30
C LEU A 683 19.98 33.03 -31.05
N PRO A 684 21.24 33.46 -30.99
CA PRO A 684 21.71 34.31 -29.90
C PRO A 684 20.97 35.65 -29.93
N ILE A 685 20.67 36.19 -28.74
CA ILE A 685 20.10 37.52 -28.59
C ILE A 685 21.19 38.53 -29.00
N PRO A 686 20.86 39.60 -29.77
CA PRO A 686 21.86 40.60 -30.15
C PRO A 686 22.37 41.35 -28.91
N GLU A 687 23.58 41.03 -28.48
CA GLU A 687 24.29 41.74 -27.41
C GLU A 687 25.02 42.98 -27.98
N GLY A 688 25.31 43.95 -27.10
CA GLY A 688 26.18 45.06 -27.47
C GLY A 688 27.56 44.56 -27.91
N MET A 689 28.20 45.27 -28.83
CA MET A 689 29.56 44.92 -29.26
C MET A 689 30.51 44.87 -28.06
N SER A 690 31.35 43.85 -27.98
CA SER A 690 32.32 43.69 -26.89
C SER A 690 33.23 44.91 -26.80
N TYR A 691 33.08 45.69 -25.73
CA TYR A 691 33.80 46.93 -25.50
C TYR A 691 34.30 46.98 -24.06
N VAL A 692 35.58 47.29 -23.89
CA VAL A 692 36.19 47.51 -22.56
C VAL A 692 36.47 48.99 -22.44
N SER A 693 35.71 49.69 -21.60
CA SER A 693 35.84 51.13 -21.43
C SER A 693 37.07 51.52 -20.63
N ALA A 694 37.46 52.79 -20.69
CA ALA A 694 38.52 53.30 -19.83
C ALA A 694 38.16 53.25 -18.33
N ALA A 695 36.89 53.35 -18.00
CA ALA A 695 36.42 53.19 -16.63
C ALA A 695 36.66 51.76 -16.13
N ASP A 696 36.36 50.74 -16.95
CA ASP A 696 36.57 49.33 -16.61
C ASP A 696 38.06 49.03 -16.35
N VAL A 697 38.93 49.54 -17.21
CA VAL A 697 40.39 49.36 -17.09
C VAL A 697 40.95 49.97 -15.80
N GLN A 698 40.40 51.12 -15.39
CA GLN A 698 40.78 51.77 -14.13
C GLN A 698 40.24 50.98 -12.94
N ALA A 699 38.96 50.57 -12.98
CA ALA A 699 38.34 49.77 -11.93
C ALA A 699 39.05 48.43 -11.71
N TRP A 700 39.55 47.81 -12.78
CA TRP A 700 40.23 46.51 -12.73
C TRP A 700 41.73 46.60 -12.43
N LYS A 701 42.29 47.79 -12.21
CA LYS A 701 43.73 47.97 -11.97
C LYS A 701 44.21 47.15 -10.78
N GLU A 702 43.51 47.24 -9.64
CA GLU A 702 43.88 46.52 -8.42
C GLU A 702 43.78 45.00 -8.59
N VAL A 703 42.72 44.52 -9.25
CA VAL A 703 42.53 43.09 -9.55
C VAL A 703 43.61 42.59 -10.48
N ARG A 704 43.96 43.36 -11.52
CA ARG A 704 45.03 43.06 -12.47
C ARG A 704 46.39 42.99 -11.77
N ASP A 705 46.68 43.92 -10.87
CA ASP A 705 47.96 43.96 -10.15
C ASP A 705 48.05 42.80 -9.14
N ALA A 706 46.95 42.43 -8.49
CA ALA A 706 46.86 41.23 -7.66
C ALA A 706 47.02 39.93 -8.48
N ASP A 707 46.34 39.80 -9.63
CA ASP A 707 46.46 38.63 -10.51
C ASP A 707 47.87 38.53 -11.11
N LYS A 708 48.54 39.65 -11.37
CA LYS A 708 49.96 39.70 -11.75
C LYS A 708 50.86 39.21 -10.60
N ALA A 709 50.61 39.65 -9.36
CA ALA A 709 51.36 39.16 -8.20
C ALA A 709 51.17 37.65 -7.98
N LEU A 710 49.94 37.13 -8.15
CA LEU A 710 49.65 35.70 -8.09
C LEU A 710 50.26 34.93 -9.28
N SER A 711 50.42 35.56 -10.43
CA SER A 711 51.06 34.95 -11.60
C SER A 711 52.56 34.72 -11.41
N ALA A 712 53.20 35.54 -10.57
CA ALA A 712 54.62 35.43 -10.25
C ALA A 712 54.92 34.26 -9.30
N ASP A 713 53.95 33.87 -8.47
CA ASP A 713 54.06 32.74 -7.55
C ASP A 713 53.52 31.44 -8.20
N PRO A 714 54.39 30.44 -8.50
CA PRO A 714 53.96 29.16 -9.09
C PRO A 714 52.91 28.42 -8.26
N PHE A 715 52.90 28.59 -6.93
CA PHE A 715 51.96 27.91 -6.02
C PHE A 715 50.59 28.59 -5.97
N ARG A 716 50.48 29.82 -6.48
CA ARG A 716 49.24 30.61 -6.47
C ARG A 716 48.74 30.99 -7.86
N LYS A 717 49.41 30.55 -8.92
CA LYS A 717 49.03 30.82 -10.32
C LYS A 717 47.57 30.46 -10.65
N ASN A 718 47.04 29.39 -10.04
CA ASN A 718 45.66 28.92 -10.23
C ASN A 718 44.64 29.62 -9.32
N LYS A 719 45.08 30.53 -8.44
CA LYS A 719 44.24 31.28 -7.50
C LYS A 719 43.89 32.69 -8.01
N LYS A 720 44.23 33.03 -9.25
CA LYS A 720 43.84 34.29 -9.90
C LYS A 720 42.32 34.39 -10.00
N ARG A 721 41.76 35.59 -9.96
CA ARG A 721 40.31 35.78 -10.11
C ARG A 721 39.86 35.69 -11.57
N PHE A 722 40.67 36.20 -12.51
CA PHE A 722 40.37 36.18 -13.94
C PHE A 722 41.27 35.19 -14.68
N GLN A 723 40.69 34.09 -15.19
CA GLN A 723 41.42 33.03 -15.89
C GLN A 723 40.72 32.51 -17.17
N PRO A 724 40.30 33.36 -18.12
CA PRO A 724 39.87 32.85 -19.43
C PRO A 724 41.05 32.20 -20.15
N GLN A 725 40.76 31.16 -20.93
CA GLN A 725 41.78 30.44 -21.69
C GLN A 725 41.33 30.24 -23.13
N LEU A 726 42.24 30.51 -24.07
CA LEU A 726 42.04 30.23 -25.50
C LEU A 726 43.28 29.51 -26.03
N PHE A 727 43.10 28.32 -26.62
CA PHE A 727 44.18 27.50 -27.21
C PHE A 727 45.46 27.40 -26.35
N GLY A 728 45.31 27.24 -25.03
CA GLY A 728 46.42 27.13 -24.08
C GLY A 728 46.92 28.45 -23.49
N GLN A 729 46.62 29.61 -24.08
CA GLN A 729 47.00 30.92 -23.56
C GLN A 729 46.00 31.42 -22.52
N GLN A 730 46.50 31.83 -21.36
CA GLN A 730 45.69 32.49 -20.33
C GLN A 730 45.56 33.99 -20.65
N TRP A 731 44.33 34.46 -20.78
CA TRP A 731 44.06 35.88 -20.98
C TRP A 731 44.34 36.64 -19.69
N GLN A 732 44.97 37.81 -19.83
CA GLN A 732 45.19 38.73 -18.72
C GLN A 732 44.12 39.82 -18.74
N LEU A 733 43.86 40.44 -17.58
CA LEU A 733 43.03 41.63 -17.55
C LEU A 733 43.67 42.74 -18.41
N PRO A 734 42.90 43.41 -19.28
CA PRO A 734 43.42 44.43 -20.16
C PRO A 734 44.00 45.60 -19.36
N ASP A 735 45.14 46.12 -19.83
CA ASP A 735 45.79 47.32 -19.29
C ASP A 735 45.33 48.61 -19.98
N LYS A 736 44.59 48.49 -21.09
CA LYS A 736 44.12 49.57 -21.94
C LYS A 736 42.71 49.30 -22.45
N PRO A 737 41.93 50.33 -22.79
CA PRO A 737 40.60 50.17 -23.36
C PRO A 737 40.67 49.43 -24.70
N LEU A 738 39.75 48.51 -24.94
CA LEU A 738 39.63 47.81 -26.22
C LEU A 738 38.65 48.58 -27.10
N LEU A 739 39.17 49.44 -27.98
CA LEU A 739 38.39 50.32 -28.85
C LEU A 739 38.25 49.72 -30.25
N PHE A 740 37.08 49.91 -30.87
CA PHE A 740 36.83 49.50 -32.27
C PHE A 740 37.21 50.60 -33.27
N TRP A 741 36.61 51.79 -33.13
CA TRP A 741 36.71 52.91 -34.09
C TRP A 741 38.13 53.47 -34.31
N GLY A 742 39.05 53.22 -33.38
CA GLY A 742 40.44 53.66 -33.50
C GLY A 742 41.36 52.67 -34.23
N THR A 743 40.85 51.51 -34.65
CA THR A 743 41.63 50.44 -35.29
C THR A 743 41.50 50.49 -36.82
N GLY A 744 42.34 49.74 -37.54
CA GLY A 744 42.19 49.54 -39.00
C GLY A 744 42.84 50.57 -39.92
N THR A 745 43.51 51.62 -39.43
CA THR A 745 44.13 52.67 -40.28
C THR A 745 45.16 52.12 -41.29
N ARG A 746 45.99 51.15 -40.87
CA ARG A 746 46.94 50.47 -41.78
C ARG A 746 46.25 49.60 -42.82
N ALA A 747 45.15 48.93 -42.45
CA ALA A 747 44.40 48.08 -43.37
C ALA A 747 43.77 48.92 -44.49
N VAL A 748 43.28 50.13 -44.19
CA VAL A 748 42.78 51.07 -45.21
C VAL A 748 43.89 51.50 -46.17
N GLN A 749 45.09 51.78 -45.68
CA GLN A 749 46.24 52.11 -46.55
C GLN A 749 46.62 50.94 -47.46
N GLN A 750 46.71 49.73 -46.91
CA GLN A 750 46.96 48.52 -47.70
C GLN A 750 45.84 48.24 -48.71
N ALA A 751 44.58 48.49 -48.35
CA ALA A 751 43.47 48.34 -49.28
C ALA A 751 43.54 49.35 -50.44
N LEU A 752 44.01 50.58 -50.19
CA LEU A 752 44.25 51.57 -51.25
C LEU A 752 45.42 51.17 -52.16
N GLU A 753 46.51 50.63 -51.59
CA GLU A 753 47.63 50.07 -52.35
C GLU A 753 47.17 48.88 -53.22
N HIS A 754 46.45 47.93 -52.63
CA HIS A 754 45.88 46.79 -53.35
C HIS A 754 44.87 47.21 -54.41
N ALA A 755 44.03 48.23 -54.15
CA ALA A 755 43.11 48.75 -55.16
C ALA A 755 43.85 49.42 -56.33
N ALA A 756 44.97 50.10 -56.07
CA ALA A 756 45.83 50.65 -57.12
C ALA A 756 46.49 49.54 -57.96
N ASP A 757 47.04 48.52 -57.29
CA ASP A 757 47.62 47.34 -57.96
C ASP A 757 46.55 46.58 -58.78
N ASP A 758 45.35 46.43 -58.23
CA ASP A 758 44.22 45.76 -58.90
C ASP A 758 43.72 46.55 -60.11
N ALA A 759 43.71 47.89 -60.04
CA ALA A 759 43.39 48.74 -61.18
C ALA A 759 44.44 48.61 -62.30
N GLU A 760 45.73 48.55 -61.95
CA GLU A 760 46.78 48.25 -62.91
C GLU A 760 46.66 46.84 -63.49
N ARG A 761 46.38 45.83 -62.64
CA ARG A 761 46.18 44.44 -63.05
C ARG A 761 45.02 44.30 -64.03
N ARG A 762 43.86 44.91 -63.73
CA ARG A 762 42.67 44.92 -64.60
C ARG A 762 42.97 45.65 -65.92
N ARG A 763 43.73 46.74 -65.88
CA ARG A 763 44.18 47.46 -67.08
C ARG A 763 45.12 46.61 -67.96
N ARG A 764 45.96 45.76 -67.35
CA ARG A 764 46.88 44.83 -68.04
C ARG A 764 46.21 43.50 -68.46
N GLY A 765 45.08 43.15 -67.87
CA GLY A 765 44.40 41.87 -68.10
C GLY A 765 45.09 40.67 -67.45
N GLU A 766 45.88 40.91 -66.39
CA GLU A 766 46.62 39.84 -65.69
C GLU A 766 45.68 39.08 -64.74
N PRO A 767 45.62 37.73 -64.81
CA PRO A 767 44.82 36.95 -63.88
C PRO A 767 45.51 36.84 -62.51
N LEU A 768 44.70 36.73 -61.46
CA LEU A 768 45.17 36.24 -60.16
C LEU A 768 45.61 34.77 -60.27
N ALA A 769 46.32 34.27 -59.25
CA ALA A 769 46.61 32.85 -59.14
C ALA A 769 45.33 32.01 -59.29
N PRO A 770 45.37 30.84 -59.96
CA PRO A 770 44.19 30.04 -60.21
C PRO A 770 43.40 29.77 -58.91
N PRO A 771 42.13 30.23 -58.81
CA PRO A 771 41.33 30.06 -57.58
C PRO A 771 40.80 28.63 -57.44
N TYR A 772 40.91 27.81 -58.49
CA TYR A 772 40.57 26.39 -58.44
C TYR A 772 41.76 25.59 -57.91
N PRO A 773 41.52 24.46 -57.22
CA PRO A 773 42.60 23.61 -56.73
C PRO A 773 43.43 23.06 -57.90
N CYS A 774 44.65 23.55 -58.05
CA CYS A 774 45.62 23.14 -59.07
C CYS A 774 46.97 22.82 -58.42
N PRO A 775 47.96 22.26 -59.13
CA PRO A 775 49.27 21.96 -58.55
C PRO A 775 49.95 23.17 -57.89
N GLU A 776 49.71 24.39 -58.41
CA GLU A 776 50.24 25.64 -57.86
C GLU A 776 49.46 26.15 -56.64
N ASN A 777 48.16 25.82 -56.55
CA ASN A 777 47.27 26.19 -55.45
C ASN A 777 46.40 24.99 -55.02
N PRO A 778 46.95 23.99 -54.31
CA PRO A 778 46.23 22.74 -54.02
C PRO A 778 44.96 22.93 -53.19
N TRP A 779 44.90 24.00 -52.40
CA TRP A 779 43.80 24.32 -51.50
C TRP A 779 42.66 25.08 -52.17
N GLY A 780 42.91 25.66 -53.36
CA GLY A 780 41.93 26.47 -54.07
C GLY A 780 41.55 27.73 -53.31
N TRP A 781 42.52 28.47 -52.80
CA TRP A 781 42.27 29.77 -52.15
C TRP A 781 41.56 30.72 -53.12
N ARG A 782 40.36 31.16 -52.74
CA ARG A 782 39.54 32.12 -53.49
C ARG A 782 39.34 33.36 -52.64
N LEU A 783 39.59 34.53 -53.22
CA LEU A 783 39.04 35.76 -52.67
C LEU A 783 37.52 35.69 -52.77
N VAL A 784 36.83 36.03 -51.68
CA VAL A 784 35.37 36.14 -51.68
C VAL A 784 35.02 37.27 -52.64
N LYS A 785 34.15 36.97 -53.61
CA LYS A 785 33.67 37.98 -54.56
C LYS A 785 32.62 38.82 -53.87
N ASP A 786 33.02 39.97 -53.36
CA ASP A 786 32.10 40.97 -52.84
C ASP A 786 31.50 41.76 -54.01
N VAL A 787 30.20 42.04 -53.91
CA VAL A 787 29.45 42.80 -54.93
C VAL A 787 29.95 44.24 -55.02
N LEU A 788 30.58 44.75 -53.95
CA LEU A 788 31.16 46.10 -53.92
C LEU A 788 32.55 46.17 -54.60
N ASP A 789 33.22 45.03 -54.80
CA ASP A 789 34.57 44.93 -55.38
C ASP A 789 34.59 44.45 -56.84
N ASP A 790 33.42 44.23 -57.46
CA ASP A 790 33.29 43.89 -58.88
C ASP A 790 33.79 45.03 -59.80
#